data_AF-A0A346QRX4-F1
#
_entry.id   AF-A0A346QRX4-F1
#
_cell.length_a   1.000
_cell.length_b   1.000
_cell.length_c   1.000
_cell.angle_alpha   90.00
_cell.angle_beta   90.00
_cell.angle_gamma   90.00
#
_symmetry.space_group_name_H-M   'P 1'
#
loop_
_entity.id
_entity.type
_entity.pdbx_description
1 polymer ?
#
loop_
_entity_poly.entity_id
_entity_poly.type
_entity_poly.pdbx_seq_one_letter_code
_entity_poly.pdbx_strand_id
1 'polypeptide(L)'
;MGKPRPLPYSSQLMQGLGMELGGLRGPHSTPSTVQVDFLMPNSIIIQHHVSTSATLAEIKEELWERASEYPLFGTLHELSAYHFACVSQRSETLELMDETKCLQEINPFLCVLKVVERKGNETEKLLNLQIGQLIGKELQKFDALKNPEVNEFRWKMKAVCDEVVASRNKLTWTEQVQYQYPARIAANEQLPNYILDRLQDGQLLLSVQFDTAMQVQSTFTFRVRPDMKTVDFLDMALAKLSITFVIEEAAENYVLKTPGKEEYLIADVHLSQYMYIREHVCQDQFSPIPLVIVHRGTIQVDIDNICERIADGVKHMRNSFSGMTLSKKKNVTFISSWSITDRFSFQIGTITKLNLDSDDQKEVVVEAGLYHGSNALCETQTTQEVSVRDGEAVIEETLSFGIAVCNIPRSTRLCLAIYEVTRSAKATKARSSIGTRPELYKNPLAWVNTAVYDYRNQLKGGSMSLYAWKIYEDQSGDVGMPNPLGTLVSNPDHDQAVTLTVSFTKYHPTSAIIFPSRDKIISAAKENPSTDEMVPTVSKMEEVRQIAERDPLTELHEQERKLIWSLRNTCRQKIPHLLPKLLQCVEWDNKAEVAEMIALLEEWPKLSPDRALELLDYAYPEPAVRSYAIECLAPISDDDLLLYLLQLVQALKHENYLYCHLVEFLLNRALRNMRIGHFFFWHLRSEMHVPSVSIRFGLILEAYCRGSVEHMKILLRQLDALNKFKEVRVVVNENRSVRDRAERMMKEYMNQPHTRSALSHFLNPIDPMYRISNINSDECKFKDSKMAPLWLVFENGDSHGKKIYLLYKYGDDLRQDMLTLQMIKIMDKLWKDHGLDLRMNPYSCMSTDNREGIIQVVLNAETIANIQRKKGVFSATCAFRKGSLLAWLKDHNTTEAMLNKAIQEFTLSCAGYCVATYVLGVADRHSDNIMIMKNGQLFHIDFGHILGHFKEKFGIKRERQPFVLTHDFIHVITKGRTRSEEFIQFKSYCEQAFLILRRYGSFIISLFAMMISTGLPELQSEKDLDYLKETLKLDLTETDALEHFRSKFDEALSNSWKTSVNWAIHSMAKNNR
;
A
#
# COMPACT_ATOMS: atom_id res chain seq x y z
N MET A 1 9.71 35.50 6.23
CA MET A 1 8.26 35.75 6.32
C MET A 1 7.58 34.38 6.47
N GLY A 2 6.84 34.21 7.57
CA GLY A 2 6.47 32.90 8.11
C GLY A 2 5.27 32.26 7.41
N LYS A 3 5.33 30.94 7.25
CA LYS A 3 4.21 30.08 6.80
C LYS A 3 3.01 30.21 7.75
N PRO A 4 1.75 30.20 7.27
CA PRO A 4 0.59 30.25 8.14
C PRO A 4 0.52 28.97 8.98
N ARG A 5 0.31 29.12 10.29
CA ARG A 5 -0.07 28.00 11.16
C ARG A 5 -1.55 27.68 10.90
N PRO A 6 -1.98 26.41 10.90
CA PRO A 6 -3.40 26.09 10.97
C PRO A 6 -3.96 26.69 12.27
N LEU A 7 -5.04 27.46 12.16
CA LEU A 7 -5.76 28.00 13.30
C LEU A 7 -6.23 26.83 14.18
N PRO A 8 -6.00 26.88 15.51
CA PRO A 8 -6.73 26.01 16.41
C PRO A 8 -8.21 26.41 16.33
N TYR A 9 -9.11 25.42 16.22
CA TYR A 9 -10.55 25.62 16.40
C TYR A 9 -10.76 26.44 17.67
N SER A 10 -11.20 27.69 17.52
CA SER A 10 -11.39 28.60 18.64
C SER A 10 -12.66 28.21 19.38
N SER A 11 -12.47 27.69 20.58
CA SER A 11 -13.51 27.48 21.62
C SER A 11 -14.17 28.79 22.10
N GLN A 12 -13.85 29.94 21.51
CA GLN A 12 -14.27 31.26 21.99
C GLN A 12 -15.67 31.69 21.56
N LEU A 13 -16.29 31.05 20.56
CA LEU A 13 -17.66 31.42 20.12
C LEU A 13 -18.78 30.71 20.90
N MET A 14 -18.45 29.75 21.79
CA MET A 14 -19.42 28.90 22.49
C MET A 14 -19.43 29.08 24.02
N GLN A 15 -18.62 30.00 24.58
CA GLN A 15 -18.68 30.33 26.01
C GLN A 15 -19.89 31.19 26.40
N GLY A 16 -20.62 31.74 25.42
CA GLY A 16 -21.83 32.53 25.66
C GLY A 16 -23.07 31.73 26.07
N LEU A 17 -23.03 30.39 25.97
CA LEU A 17 -24.18 29.50 26.19
C LEU A 17 -24.09 28.62 27.46
N GLY A 18 -23.06 28.76 28.28
CA GLY A 18 -22.97 28.07 29.58
C GLY A 18 -22.89 26.53 29.52
N MET A 19 -22.57 25.94 28.36
CA MET A 19 -22.34 24.49 28.26
C MET A 19 -20.84 24.18 28.34
N GLU A 20 -20.41 23.49 29.39
CA GLU A 20 -19.08 22.87 29.43
C GLU A 20 -19.06 21.71 28.43
N LEU A 21 -18.46 21.95 27.26
CA LEU A 21 -18.17 20.91 26.27
C LEU A 21 -16.90 20.16 26.68
N GLY A 22 -17.10 19.05 27.37
CA GLY A 22 -16.11 18.00 27.49
C GLY A 22 -16.85 16.66 27.55
N GLY A 23 -16.49 15.72 26.70
CA GLY A 23 -16.75 14.31 27.03
C GLY A 23 -16.10 13.95 28.37
N LEU A 24 -16.15 12.69 28.77
CA LEU A 24 -15.56 12.24 30.05
C LEU A 24 -14.08 12.63 30.21
N ARG A 25 -13.36 12.89 29.11
CA ARG A 25 -11.97 13.36 29.09
C ARG A 25 -11.85 14.88 28.90
N GLY A 26 -11.83 15.62 30.01
CA GLY A 26 -11.12 16.91 30.09
C GLY A 26 -9.63 16.70 30.44
N PRO A 27 -8.79 17.76 30.42
CA PRO A 27 -7.36 17.69 30.78
C PRO A 27 -7.09 17.38 32.27
N HIS A 28 -8.12 17.10 33.06
CA HIS A 28 -8.06 16.69 34.46
C HIS A 28 -8.83 15.38 34.65
N SER A 29 -8.37 14.56 35.61
CA SER A 29 -8.87 13.22 35.95
C SER A 29 -10.38 13.02 35.69
N THR A 30 -10.73 12.00 34.91
CA THR A 30 -12.11 11.53 34.73
C THR A 30 -12.77 11.33 36.11
N PRO A 31 -13.91 11.97 36.40
CA PRO A 31 -14.59 11.78 37.67
C PRO A 31 -15.01 10.31 37.86
N SER A 32 -14.96 9.80 39.09
CA SER A 32 -15.29 8.40 39.39
C SER A 32 -16.77 8.07 39.17
N THR A 33 -17.63 9.09 39.23
CA THR A 33 -19.06 9.03 38.94
C THR A 33 -19.46 10.23 38.09
N VAL A 34 -20.45 10.05 37.21
CA VAL A 34 -20.95 11.08 36.31
C VAL A 34 -22.47 10.99 36.22
N GLN A 35 -23.14 12.14 36.12
CA GLN A 35 -24.58 12.18 35.85
C GLN A 35 -24.83 11.88 34.37
N VAL A 36 -25.65 10.87 34.09
CA VAL A 36 -26.08 10.49 32.75
C VAL A 36 -27.57 10.71 32.60
N ASP A 37 -27.95 11.33 31.48
CA ASP A 37 -29.35 11.47 31.07
C ASP A 37 -29.76 10.27 30.21
N PHE A 38 -30.75 9.52 30.70
CA PHE A 38 -31.29 8.35 30.02
C PHE A 38 -32.59 8.70 29.31
N LEU A 39 -32.57 8.61 27.97
CA LEU A 39 -33.77 8.82 27.14
C LEU A 39 -34.50 7.49 26.98
N MET A 40 -35.58 7.30 27.75
CA MET A 40 -36.34 6.05 27.79
C MET A 40 -37.29 5.93 26.58
N PRO A 41 -37.65 4.70 26.14
CA PRO A 41 -38.52 4.48 24.97
C PRO A 41 -39.94 5.00 25.17
N ASN A 42 -40.40 5.10 26.42
CA ASN A 42 -41.69 5.65 26.82
C ASN A 42 -41.69 7.19 26.92
N SER A 43 -40.69 7.86 26.32
CA SER A 43 -40.51 9.32 26.29
C SER A 43 -40.22 9.99 27.64
N ILE A 44 -39.77 9.20 28.63
CA ILE A 44 -39.31 9.71 29.93
C ILE A 44 -37.81 9.93 29.89
N ILE A 45 -37.36 11.00 30.56
CA ILE A 45 -35.93 11.24 30.80
C ILE A 45 -35.64 10.92 32.26
N ILE A 46 -34.70 10.00 32.50
CA ILE A 46 -34.23 9.64 33.84
C ILE A 46 -32.81 10.16 33.98
N GLN A 47 -32.54 10.94 35.03
CA GLN A 47 -31.18 11.37 35.33
C GLN A 47 -30.62 10.51 36.46
N HIS A 48 -29.46 9.88 36.24
CA HIS A 48 -28.86 8.99 37.23
C HIS A 48 -27.35 9.13 37.28
N HIS A 49 -26.76 9.01 38.47
CA HIS A 49 -25.31 9.07 38.66
C HIS A 49 -24.75 7.66 38.53
N VAL A 50 -23.89 7.45 37.53
CA VAL A 50 -23.29 6.14 37.26
C VAL A 50 -21.78 6.21 37.42
N SER A 51 -21.17 5.10 37.80
CA SER A 51 -19.70 5.01 37.80
C SER A 51 -19.16 5.02 36.37
N THR A 52 -18.07 5.76 36.14
CA THR A 52 -17.43 5.79 34.82
C THR A 52 -16.76 4.46 34.45
N SER A 53 -16.45 3.62 35.44
CA SER A 53 -15.92 2.26 35.25
C SER A 53 -17.00 1.18 35.15
N ALA A 54 -18.28 1.50 35.40
CA ALA A 54 -19.37 0.53 35.28
C ALA A 54 -19.58 0.12 33.82
N THR A 55 -19.84 -1.17 33.61
CA THR A 55 -20.24 -1.74 32.33
C THR A 55 -21.63 -1.27 31.94
N LEU A 56 -21.94 -1.28 30.63
CA LEU A 56 -23.29 -0.97 30.17
C LEU A 56 -24.34 -1.92 30.73
N ALA A 57 -24.00 -3.20 30.95
CA ALA A 57 -24.90 -4.16 31.58
C ALA A 57 -25.29 -3.72 33.01
N GLU A 58 -24.30 -3.38 33.84
CA GLU A 58 -24.51 -2.87 35.21
C GLU A 58 -25.33 -1.58 35.19
N ILE A 59 -24.98 -0.63 34.31
CA ILE A 59 -25.72 0.64 34.15
C ILE A 59 -27.18 0.38 33.75
N LYS A 60 -27.45 -0.61 32.92
CA LYS A 60 -28.80 -0.94 32.45
C LYS A 60 -29.64 -1.57 33.56
N GLU A 61 -29.05 -2.42 34.39
CA GLU A 61 -29.69 -3.00 35.58
C GLU A 61 -30.08 -1.90 36.58
N GLU A 62 -29.13 -1.03 36.96
CA GLU A 62 -29.38 0.13 37.83
C GLU A 62 -30.47 1.06 37.28
N LEU A 63 -30.44 1.32 35.96
CA LEU A 63 -31.45 2.13 35.29
C LEU A 63 -32.84 1.49 35.34
N TRP A 64 -32.96 0.17 35.20
CA TRP A 64 -34.26 -0.51 35.22
C TRP A 64 -34.89 -0.51 36.61
N GLU A 65 -34.08 -0.71 37.65
CA GLU A 65 -34.51 -0.53 39.04
C GLU A 65 -35.02 0.90 39.24
N ARG A 66 -34.26 1.90 38.79
CA ARG A 66 -34.65 3.30 38.90
C ARG A 66 -35.90 3.65 38.10
N ALA A 67 -36.04 3.08 36.90
CA ALA A 67 -37.18 3.31 36.02
C ALA A 67 -38.50 2.81 36.61
N SER A 68 -38.46 1.81 37.51
CA SER A 68 -39.65 1.30 38.20
C SER A 68 -40.34 2.36 39.08
N GLU A 69 -39.62 3.39 39.49
CA GLU A 69 -40.14 4.52 40.27
C GLU A 69 -40.78 5.62 39.40
N TYR A 70 -40.67 5.54 38.07
CA TYR A 70 -41.16 6.55 37.14
C TYR A 70 -42.52 6.16 36.53
N PRO A 71 -43.34 7.14 36.10
CA PRO A 71 -44.59 6.88 35.39
C PRO A 71 -44.37 6.00 34.15
N LEU A 72 -45.43 5.37 33.64
CA LEU A 72 -45.37 4.58 32.39
C LEU A 72 -44.32 3.46 32.37
N PHE A 73 -43.79 3.01 33.52
CA PHE A 73 -42.85 1.89 33.55
C PHE A 73 -43.46 0.61 32.95
N GLY A 74 -44.75 0.36 33.21
CA GLY A 74 -45.47 -0.79 32.65
C GLY A 74 -45.63 -0.80 31.12
N THR A 75 -45.19 0.25 30.40
CA THR A 75 -45.16 0.25 28.93
C THR A 75 -43.81 -0.20 28.37
N LEU A 76 -42.80 -0.39 29.21
CA LEU A 76 -41.50 -0.91 28.82
C LEU A 76 -41.55 -2.45 28.71
N HIS A 77 -40.83 -2.99 27.74
CA HIS A 77 -40.55 -4.42 27.67
C HIS A 77 -39.51 -4.83 28.73
N GLU A 78 -39.17 -6.11 28.78
CA GLU A 78 -38.07 -6.58 29.62
C GLU A 78 -36.74 -5.90 29.25
N LEU A 79 -35.86 -5.76 30.24
CA LEU A 79 -34.50 -5.21 30.11
C LEU A 79 -33.71 -5.80 28.92
N SER A 80 -33.91 -7.10 28.65
CA SER A 80 -33.27 -7.86 27.58
C SER A 80 -33.68 -7.42 26.17
N ALA A 81 -34.84 -6.77 26.02
CA ALA A 81 -35.35 -6.28 24.74
C ALA A 81 -34.71 -4.97 24.27
N TYR A 82 -33.82 -4.38 25.08
CA TYR A 82 -33.22 -3.08 24.82
C TYR A 82 -31.69 -3.12 24.85
N HIS A 83 -31.09 -2.15 24.16
CA HIS A 83 -29.68 -1.76 24.25
C HIS A 83 -29.58 -0.23 24.30
N PHE A 84 -28.39 0.29 24.62
CA PHE A 84 -28.17 1.74 24.62
C PHE A 84 -27.76 2.25 23.23
N ALA A 85 -27.98 3.53 22.98
CA ALA A 85 -27.39 4.27 21.89
C ALA A 85 -26.91 5.65 22.38
N CYS A 86 -25.82 6.16 21.83
CA CYS A 86 -25.27 7.46 22.20
C CYS A 86 -24.74 8.22 20.99
N VAL A 87 -24.42 9.49 21.15
CA VAL A 87 -23.65 10.24 20.15
C VAL A 87 -22.17 10.11 20.49
N SER A 88 -21.33 9.72 19.54
CA SER A 88 -19.88 9.59 19.69
C SER A 88 -19.20 10.96 19.60
N GLN A 89 -17.95 11.06 20.06
CA GLN A 89 -17.10 12.27 19.89
C GLN A 89 -16.94 12.74 18.44
N ARG A 90 -17.30 11.90 17.45
CA ARG A 90 -17.27 12.21 16.02
C ARG A 90 -18.63 12.69 15.49
N SER A 91 -19.57 13.00 16.38
CA SER A 91 -20.94 13.40 16.06
C SER A 91 -21.75 12.32 15.33
N GLU A 92 -21.45 11.04 15.61
CA GLU A 92 -22.10 9.87 14.99
C GLU A 92 -23.00 9.16 16.02
N THR A 93 -24.14 8.59 15.61
CA THR A 93 -24.99 7.81 16.52
C THR A 93 -24.49 6.36 16.60
N LEU A 94 -24.11 5.92 17.80
CA LEU A 94 -23.64 4.55 18.06
C LEU A 94 -24.72 3.75 18.76
N GLU A 95 -25.15 2.63 18.18
CA GLU A 95 -25.89 1.59 18.91
C GLU A 95 -24.90 0.71 19.68
N LEU A 96 -25.00 0.70 21.01
CA LEU A 96 -24.09 0.06 21.95
C LEU A 96 -24.59 -1.35 22.30
N MET A 97 -24.37 -2.29 21.38
CA MET A 97 -24.82 -3.68 21.53
C MET A 97 -23.89 -4.54 22.40
N ASP A 98 -22.61 -4.17 22.51
CA ASP A 98 -21.65 -4.83 23.40
C ASP A 98 -21.76 -4.25 24.81
N GLU A 99 -22.56 -4.91 25.64
CA GLU A 99 -22.88 -4.44 26.99
C GLU A 99 -21.74 -4.68 28.01
N THR A 100 -20.64 -5.33 27.59
CA THR A 100 -19.47 -5.56 28.45
C THR A 100 -18.56 -4.35 28.56
N LYS A 101 -18.69 -3.38 27.64
CA LYS A 101 -17.90 -2.14 27.64
C LYS A 101 -18.30 -1.21 28.78
N CYS A 102 -17.33 -0.50 29.34
CA CYS A 102 -17.60 0.51 30.36
C CYS A 102 -17.88 1.90 29.77
N LEU A 103 -18.55 2.76 30.55
CA LEU A 103 -18.91 4.10 30.09
C LEU A 103 -17.68 4.94 29.69
N GLN A 104 -16.57 4.78 30.41
CA GLN A 104 -15.30 5.43 30.10
C GLN A 104 -14.69 4.97 28.76
N GLU A 105 -14.86 3.70 28.39
CA GLU A 105 -14.40 3.17 27.10
C GLU A 105 -15.23 3.70 25.94
N ILE A 106 -16.53 3.90 26.15
CA ILE A 106 -17.46 4.42 25.13
C ILE A 106 -17.23 5.91 24.89
N ASN A 107 -16.97 6.66 25.97
CA ASN A 107 -16.67 8.10 25.95
C ASN A 107 -17.63 8.90 25.05
N PRO A 108 -18.94 8.91 25.34
CA PRO A 108 -19.92 9.57 24.50
C PRO A 108 -19.66 11.09 24.44
N PHE A 109 -20.10 11.74 23.36
CA PHE A 109 -19.96 13.18 23.14
C PHE A 109 -20.60 14.00 24.24
N LEU A 110 -21.80 13.56 24.67
CA LEU A 110 -22.50 14.03 25.86
C LEU A 110 -22.81 12.82 26.73
N CYS A 111 -22.95 13.02 28.04
CA CYS A 111 -23.38 11.97 28.97
C CYS A 111 -24.89 11.71 28.82
N VAL A 112 -25.32 11.33 27.61
CA VAL A 112 -26.69 11.04 27.23
C VAL A 112 -26.73 9.65 26.60
N LEU A 113 -27.50 8.74 27.20
CA LEU A 113 -27.73 7.40 26.69
C LEU A 113 -29.21 7.23 26.35
N LYS A 114 -29.50 6.89 25.09
CA LYS A 114 -30.84 6.57 24.64
C LYS A 114 -31.07 5.07 24.75
N VAL A 115 -32.18 4.66 25.36
CA VAL A 115 -32.60 3.26 25.37
C VAL A 115 -33.34 2.96 24.07
N VAL A 116 -32.87 1.97 23.32
CA VAL A 116 -33.38 1.62 21.99
C VAL A 116 -33.81 0.17 21.99
N GLU A 117 -34.97 -0.11 21.38
CA GLU A 117 -35.49 -1.47 21.23
C GLU A 117 -34.65 -2.25 20.20
N ARG A 118 -34.35 -3.51 20.51
CA ARG A 118 -33.61 -4.42 19.63
C ARG A 118 -34.47 -4.80 18.41
N LYS A 119 -34.36 -4.03 17.31
CA LYS A 119 -35.04 -4.28 16.01
C LYS A 119 -34.06 -4.65 14.90
N GLY A 120 -34.43 -5.65 14.08
CA GLY A 120 -33.66 -6.13 12.93
C GLY A 120 -32.72 -7.28 13.25
N ASN A 121 -31.88 -7.69 12.29
CA ASN A 121 -30.86 -8.72 12.51
C ASN A 121 -29.68 -8.12 13.31
N GLU A 122 -29.63 -8.37 14.61
CA GLU A 122 -28.56 -7.88 15.50
C GLU A 122 -27.17 -8.27 15.02
N THR A 123 -27.01 -9.49 14.49
CA THR A 123 -25.73 -9.98 13.96
C THR A 123 -25.27 -9.15 12.77
N GLU A 124 -26.19 -8.76 11.88
CA GLU A 124 -25.88 -7.91 10.73
C GLU A 124 -25.53 -6.48 11.16
N LYS A 125 -26.27 -5.92 12.12
CA LYS A 125 -25.96 -4.60 12.69
C LYS A 125 -24.58 -4.58 13.34
N LEU A 126 -24.26 -5.60 14.13
CA LEU A 126 -22.97 -5.72 14.81
C LEU A 126 -21.84 -5.88 13.80
N LEU A 127 -22.03 -6.72 12.78
CA LEU A 127 -21.06 -6.88 11.70
C LEU A 127 -20.83 -5.55 10.97
N ASN A 128 -21.90 -4.83 10.61
CA ASN A 128 -21.79 -3.54 9.93
C ASN A 128 -21.05 -2.50 10.80
N LEU A 129 -21.28 -2.50 12.11
CA LEU A 129 -20.58 -1.63 13.07
C LEU A 129 -19.08 -1.98 13.11
N GLN A 130 -18.74 -3.26 13.24
CA GLN A 130 -17.34 -3.72 13.26
C GLN A 130 -16.61 -3.41 11.95
N ILE A 131 -17.27 -3.63 10.81
CA ILE A 131 -16.73 -3.25 9.49
C ILE A 131 -16.51 -1.74 9.44
N GLY A 132 -17.49 -0.94 9.86
CA GLY A 132 -17.37 0.51 9.88
C GLY A 132 -16.20 1.00 10.75
N GLN A 133 -15.99 0.38 11.90
CA GLN A 133 -14.85 0.65 12.79
C GLN A 133 -13.51 0.32 12.13
N LEU A 134 -13.39 -0.86 11.52
CA LEU A 134 -12.18 -1.29 10.82
C LEU A 134 -11.82 -0.36 9.65
N ILE A 135 -12.80 -0.02 8.82
CA ILE A 135 -12.63 0.82 7.64
C ILE A 135 -12.39 2.29 8.03
N GLY A 136 -12.83 2.71 9.22
CA GLY A 136 -12.83 4.10 9.64
C GLY A 136 -13.92 4.94 8.96
N LYS A 137 -14.94 4.30 8.37
CA LYS A 137 -16.07 4.94 7.68
C LYS A 137 -17.33 4.07 7.79
N GLU A 138 -18.44 4.68 8.17
CA GLU A 138 -19.73 3.99 8.28
C GLU A 138 -20.27 3.54 6.92
N LEU A 139 -20.84 2.33 6.89
CA LEU A 139 -21.38 1.74 5.66
C LEU A 139 -22.60 2.48 5.12
N GLN A 140 -23.40 3.11 6.00
CA GLN A 140 -24.57 3.90 5.61
C GLN A 140 -24.20 5.09 4.71
N LYS A 141 -22.97 5.61 4.84
CA LYS A 141 -22.47 6.68 3.95
C LYS A 141 -22.33 6.20 2.51
N PHE A 142 -22.14 4.89 2.26
CA PHE A 142 -22.15 4.33 0.91
C PHE A 142 -23.57 4.18 0.36
N ASP A 143 -24.53 3.75 1.20
CA ASP A 143 -25.95 3.67 0.82
C ASP A 143 -26.51 5.05 0.45
N ALA A 144 -26.08 6.09 1.17
CA ALA A 144 -26.49 7.48 0.94
C ALA A 144 -26.04 8.04 -0.42
N LEU A 145 -25.02 7.46 -1.07
CA LEU A 145 -24.51 7.94 -2.37
C LEU A 145 -25.54 7.80 -3.50
N LYS A 146 -26.55 6.92 -3.34
CA LYS A 146 -27.56 6.62 -4.37
C LYS A 146 -26.96 6.33 -5.76
N ASN A 147 -25.75 5.79 -5.81
CA ASN A 147 -25.03 5.50 -7.04
C ASN A 147 -25.30 4.03 -7.46
N PRO A 148 -25.86 3.78 -8.66
CA PRO A 148 -26.17 2.42 -9.10
C PRO A 148 -24.93 1.54 -9.33
N GLU A 149 -23.77 2.13 -9.68
CA GLU A 149 -22.50 1.40 -9.81
C GLU A 149 -22.04 0.85 -8.45
N VAL A 150 -22.18 1.63 -7.38
CA VAL A 150 -21.84 1.20 -6.01
C VAL A 150 -22.70 0.00 -5.60
N ASN A 151 -24.00 0.03 -5.91
CA ASN A 151 -24.91 -1.07 -5.58
C ASN A 151 -24.59 -2.34 -6.39
N GLU A 152 -24.29 -2.20 -7.69
CA GLU A 152 -23.89 -3.34 -8.51
C GLU A 152 -22.56 -3.93 -8.07
N PHE A 153 -21.59 -3.08 -7.71
CA PHE A 153 -20.31 -3.51 -7.15
C PHE A 153 -20.51 -4.34 -5.88
N ARG A 154 -21.27 -3.83 -4.90
CA ARG A 154 -21.53 -4.55 -3.64
C ARG A 154 -22.22 -5.89 -3.89
N TRP A 155 -23.14 -5.95 -4.84
CA TRP A 155 -23.82 -7.20 -5.22
C TRP A 155 -22.86 -8.21 -5.86
N LYS A 156 -22.03 -7.79 -6.84
CA LYS A 156 -21.03 -8.66 -7.48
C LYS A 156 -19.99 -9.16 -6.49
N MET A 157 -19.44 -8.27 -5.66
CA MET A 157 -18.44 -8.64 -4.66
C MET A 157 -19.01 -9.56 -3.59
N LYS A 158 -20.28 -9.39 -3.21
CA LYS A 158 -20.95 -10.35 -2.33
C LYS A 158 -20.96 -11.75 -2.93
N ALA A 159 -21.28 -11.91 -4.21
CA ALA A 159 -21.28 -13.22 -4.86
C ALA A 159 -19.89 -13.88 -4.82
N VAL A 160 -18.82 -13.12 -5.08
CA VAL A 160 -17.43 -13.59 -4.96
C VAL A 160 -17.11 -14.02 -3.53
N CYS A 161 -17.50 -13.21 -2.54
CA CYS A 161 -17.29 -13.55 -1.12
C CYS A 161 -18.06 -14.81 -0.72
N ASP A 162 -19.34 -14.92 -1.10
CA ASP A 162 -20.18 -16.07 -0.78
C ASP A 162 -19.61 -17.37 -1.38
N GLU A 163 -19.08 -17.32 -2.61
CA GLU A 163 -18.41 -18.45 -3.25
C GLU A 163 -17.13 -18.88 -2.49
N VAL A 164 -16.25 -17.92 -2.18
CA VAL A 164 -15.00 -18.23 -1.49
C VAL A 164 -15.27 -18.73 -0.06
N VAL A 165 -16.21 -18.13 0.66
CA VAL A 165 -16.63 -18.59 2.00
C VAL A 165 -17.19 -20.02 1.91
N ALA A 166 -18.06 -20.31 0.95
CA ALA A 166 -18.59 -21.65 0.75
C ALA A 166 -17.49 -22.68 0.41
N SER A 167 -16.46 -22.27 -0.34
CA SER A 167 -15.28 -23.10 -0.59
C SER A 167 -14.44 -23.30 0.66
N ARG A 168 -14.23 -22.26 1.48
CA ARG A 168 -13.44 -22.35 2.72
C ARG A 168 -14.09 -23.24 3.79
N ASN A 169 -15.41 -23.25 3.85
CA ASN A 169 -16.17 -24.10 4.79
C ASN A 169 -16.04 -25.60 4.49
N LYS A 170 -15.45 -25.97 3.34
CA LYS A 170 -15.20 -27.36 2.94
C LYS A 170 -13.73 -27.77 3.09
N LEU A 171 -12.86 -26.87 3.56
CA LEU A 171 -11.44 -27.15 3.71
C LEU A 171 -11.22 -28.19 4.81
N THR A 172 -10.28 -29.10 4.55
CA THR A 172 -9.72 -29.97 5.57
C THR A 172 -8.97 -29.14 6.62
N TRP A 173 -8.76 -29.69 7.81
CA TRP A 173 -7.99 -29.01 8.86
C TRP A 173 -6.61 -28.53 8.37
N THR A 174 -5.91 -29.33 7.57
CA THR A 174 -4.63 -28.95 6.97
C THR A 174 -4.74 -27.72 6.08
N GLU A 175 -5.74 -27.69 5.20
CA GLU A 175 -5.96 -26.54 4.31
C GLU A 175 -6.44 -25.31 5.07
N GLN A 176 -7.21 -25.49 6.16
CA GLN A 176 -7.60 -24.41 7.06
C GLN A 176 -6.37 -23.77 7.73
N VAL A 177 -5.42 -24.59 8.21
CA VAL A 177 -4.12 -24.12 8.75
C VAL A 177 -3.33 -23.38 7.66
N GLN A 178 -3.29 -23.89 6.43
CA GLN A 178 -2.60 -23.21 5.33
C GLN A 178 -3.26 -21.88 4.93
N TYR A 179 -4.59 -21.77 5.06
CA TYR A 179 -5.29 -20.50 4.85
C TYR A 179 -4.95 -19.46 5.93
N GLN A 180 -5.03 -19.86 7.21
CA GLN A 180 -4.87 -18.96 8.35
C GLN A 180 -3.38 -18.66 8.65
N TYR A 181 -2.51 -19.65 8.46
CA TYR A 181 -1.07 -19.61 8.73
C TYR A 181 -0.27 -20.08 7.50
N PRO A 182 -0.38 -19.38 6.36
CA PRO A 182 0.28 -19.79 5.12
C PRO A 182 1.80 -19.81 5.30
N ALA A 183 2.38 -21.00 5.14
CA ALA A 183 3.82 -21.18 5.15
C ALA A 183 4.44 -20.54 3.90
N ARG A 184 5.65 -20.00 4.05
CA ARG A 184 6.40 -19.42 2.93
C ARG A 184 7.13 -20.52 2.19
N ILE A 185 6.74 -20.74 0.94
CA ILE A 185 7.21 -21.87 0.13
C ILE A 185 7.77 -21.30 -1.18
N ALA A 186 9.02 -21.63 -1.48
CA ALA A 186 9.65 -21.26 -2.73
C ALA A 186 8.97 -21.98 -3.90
N ALA A 187 8.69 -21.24 -4.97
CA ALA A 187 8.10 -21.80 -6.20
C ALA A 187 9.02 -22.82 -6.90
N ASN A 188 10.35 -22.65 -6.81
CA ASN A 188 11.31 -23.60 -7.35
C ASN A 188 11.69 -24.66 -6.30
N GLU A 189 11.51 -25.93 -6.64
CA GLU A 189 11.95 -27.08 -5.84
C GLU A 189 13.47 -27.17 -5.68
N GLN A 190 14.22 -26.78 -6.72
CA GLN A 190 15.67 -26.86 -6.72
C GLN A 190 16.29 -25.76 -5.84
N LEU A 191 17.29 -26.16 -5.06
CA LEU A 191 18.07 -25.21 -4.27
C LEU A 191 19.04 -24.45 -5.17
N PRO A 192 19.10 -23.11 -5.06
CA PRO A 192 20.13 -22.33 -5.72
C PRO A 192 21.54 -22.75 -5.30
N ASN A 193 22.51 -22.62 -6.20
CA ASN A 193 23.92 -22.98 -5.95
C ASN A 193 24.48 -22.29 -4.68
N TYR A 194 24.16 -21.01 -4.47
CA TYR A 194 24.62 -20.27 -3.29
C TYR A 194 24.07 -20.81 -1.95
N ILE A 195 23.03 -21.65 -1.97
CA ILE A 195 22.52 -22.38 -0.80
C ILE A 195 23.16 -23.77 -0.73
N LEU A 196 23.28 -24.47 -1.86
CA LEU A 196 23.92 -25.79 -1.94
C LEU A 196 25.35 -25.77 -1.40
N ASP A 197 26.13 -24.75 -1.76
CA ASP A 197 27.51 -24.55 -1.30
C ASP A 197 27.63 -24.35 0.22
N ARG A 198 26.50 -24.12 0.91
CA ARG A 198 26.43 -23.89 2.36
C ARG A 198 25.99 -25.12 3.15
N LEU A 199 25.58 -26.18 2.48
CA LEU A 199 25.18 -27.45 3.12
C LEU A 199 26.42 -28.27 3.52
N GLN A 200 26.36 -28.98 4.66
CA GLN A 200 27.39 -29.96 5.03
C GLN A 200 27.08 -31.29 4.38
N ASP A 201 28.00 -31.82 3.57
CA ASP A 201 27.85 -33.09 2.86
C ASP A 201 26.55 -33.17 2.02
N GLY A 202 26.04 -32.02 1.57
CA GLY A 202 24.77 -31.92 0.84
C GLY A 202 23.51 -32.17 1.70
N GLN A 203 23.62 -32.17 3.03
CA GLN A 203 22.53 -32.45 3.97
C GLN A 203 22.10 -31.22 4.77
N LEU A 204 20.82 -31.21 5.18
CA LEU A 204 20.27 -30.29 6.16
C LEU A 204 20.54 -30.82 7.56
N LEU A 205 21.01 -29.94 8.45
CA LEU A 205 21.15 -30.22 9.87
C LEU A 205 19.95 -29.59 10.60
N LEU A 206 19.05 -30.41 11.13
CA LEU A 206 17.84 -29.96 11.82
C LEU A 206 17.95 -30.22 13.32
N SER A 207 17.49 -29.28 14.14
CA SER A 207 17.40 -29.39 15.60
C SER A 207 15.94 -29.29 16.03
N VAL A 208 15.37 -30.41 16.45
CA VAL A 208 13.94 -30.51 16.77
C VAL A 208 13.72 -30.53 18.27
N GLN A 209 12.84 -29.65 18.72
CA GLN A 209 12.29 -29.64 20.07
C GLN A 209 10.85 -30.15 20.04
N PHE A 210 10.42 -30.81 21.11
CA PHE A 210 9.04 -31.24 21.28
C PHE A 210 8.32 -30.25 22.20
N ASP A 211 7.09 -29.90 21.85
CA ASP A 211 6.30 -28.97 22.66
C ASP A 211 6.19 -29.44 24.12
N THR A 212 6.15 -28.47 25.02
CA THR A 212 5.92 -28.60 26.46
C THR A 212 4.76 -29.53 26.83
N ALA A 213 3.73 -29.62 25.97
CA ALA A 213 2.62 -30.55 26.14
C ALA A 213 3.05 -32.03 26.16
N MET A 214 4.14 -32.39 25.48
CA MET A 214 4.71 -33.74 25.50
C MET A 214 5.59 -34.00 26.73
N GLN A 215 5.81 -33.01 27.59
CA GLN A 215 6.69 -33.07 28.79
C GLN A 215 8.15 -33.49 28.50
N VAL A 216 8.59 -33.47 27.24
CA VAL A 216 9.95 -33.84 26.84
C VAL A 216 10.78 -32.57 26.63
N GLN A 217 11.65 -32.24 27.59
CA GLN A 217 12.60 -31.13 27.48
C GLN A 217 13.91 -31.53 26.77
N SER A 218 13.82 -32.35 25.72
CA SER A 218 14.99 -32.82 24.95
C SER A 218 14.98 -32.25 23.54
N THR A 219 16.16 -31.80 23.10
CA THR A 219 16.40 -31.36 21.72
C THR A 219 17.13 -32.46 20.97
N PHE A 220 16.65 -32.83 19.79
CA PHE A 220 17.24 -33.87 18.96
C PHE A 220 17.77 -33.29 17.66
N THR A 221 19.00 -33.65 17.30
CA THR A 221 19.59 -33.27 16.02
C THR A 221 19.43 -34.38 14.99
N PHE A 222 19.11 -34.00 13.76
CA PHE A 222 18.92 -34.88 12.61
C PHE A 222 19.74 -34.37 11.42
N ARG A 223 20.27 -35.30 10.63
CA ARG A 223 20.84 -35.01 9.32
C ARG A 223 19.93 -35.60 8.26
N VAL A 224 19.40 -34.76 7.39
CA VAL A 224 18.39 -35.17 6.40
C VAL A 224 18.73 -34.64 5.02
N ARG A 225 18.21 -35.31 3.99
CA ARG A 225 18.38 -34.84 2.62
C ARG A 225 17.49 -33.62 2.37
N PRO A 226 17.91 -32.64 1.57
CA PRO A 226 17.10 -31.44 1.29
C PRO A 226 15.75 -31.73 0.61
N ASP A 227 15.67 -32.82 -0.16
CA ASP A 227 14.49 -33.30 -0.88
C ASP A 227 13.59 -34.22 -0.04
N MET A 228 13.90 -34.42 1.25
CA MET A 228 13.01 -35.17 2.15
C MET A 228 11.69 -34.41 2.32
N LYS A 229 10.57 -35.12 2.20
CA LYS A 229 9.23 -34.56 2.45
C LYS A 229 9.03 -34.29 3.93
N THR A 230 8.18 -33.31 4.22
CA THR A 230 7.81 -32.91 5.59
C THR A 230 7.29 -34.08 6.44
N VAL A 231 6.41 -34.91 5.88
CA VAL A 231 5.79 -36.05 6.58
C VAL A 231 6.81 -37.12 6.90
N ASP A 232 7.66 -37.50 5.94
CA ASP A 232 8.71 -38.50 6.14
C ASP A 232 9.68 -38.10 7.26
N PHE A 233 10.00 -36.80 7.35
CA PHE A 233 10.84 -36.28 8.42
C PHE A 233 10.14 -36.31 9.78
N LEU A 234 8.84 -35.98 9.82
CA LEU A 234 8.05 -36.04 11.04
C LEU A 234 7.98 -37.46 11.60
N ASP A 235 7.75 -38.46 10.74
CA ASP A 235 7.78 -39.89 11.09
C ASP A 235 9.14 -40.30 11.68
N MET A 236 10.22 -39.87 11.03
CA MET A 236 11.59 -40.14 11.50
C MET A 236 11.84 -39.52 12.88
N ALA A 237 11.38 -38.29 13.11
CA ALA A 237 11.57 -37.59 14.37
C ALA A 237 10.78 -38.24 15.52
N LEU A 238 9.53 -38.64 15.26
CA LEU A 238 8.67 -39.31 16.23
C LEU A 238 9.13 -40.75 16.53
N ALA A 239 9.61 -41.49 15.52
CA ALA A 239 10.21 -42.81 15.74
C ALA A 239 11.42 -42.73 16.68
N LYS A 240 12.28 -41.70 16.52
CA LYS A 240 13.41 -41.46 17.43
C LYS A 240 12.94 -41.13 18.85
N LEU A 241 11.87 -40.35 18.99
CA LEU A 241 11.26 -40.06 20.29
C LEU A 241 10.73 -41.33 20.96
N SER A 242 9.99 -42.16 20.21
CA SER A 242 9.42 -43.41 20.68
C SER A 242 10.49 -44.39 21.17
N ILE A 243 11.60 -44.53 20.43
CA ILE A 243 12.73 -45.36 20.86
C ILE A 243 13.38 -44.81 22.14
N THR A 244 13.46 -43.49 22.30
CA THR A 244 14.16 -42.86 23.42
C THR A 244 13.33 -42.83 24.71
N PHE A 245 12.02 -42.62 24.60
CA PHE A 245 11.13 -42.40 25.75
C PHE A 245 9.96 -43.38 25.87
N VAL A 246 9.82 -44.34 24.95
CA VAL A 246 8.73 -45.35 24.93
C VAL A 246 7.35 -44.67 24.87
N ILE A 247 7.25 -43.63 24.05
CA ILE A 247 6.01 -42.89 23.77
C ILE A 247 5.58 -43.27 22.36
N GLU A 248 4.43 -43.94 22.22
CA GLU A 248 3.83 -44.25 20.91
C GLU A 248 2.84 -43.14 20.53
N GLU A 249 3.20 -42.37 19.51
CA GLU A 249 2.42 -41.24 19.03
C GLU A 249 2.31 -41.31 17.51
N ALA A 250 1.11 -41.08 16.97
CA ALA A 250 0.88 -41.10 15.53
C ALA A 250 1.26 -39.76 14.90
N ALA A 251 2.05 -39.78 13.83
CA ALA A 251 2.53 -38.55 13.18
C ALA A 251 1.42 -37.64 12.66
N GLU A 252 0.26 -38.19 12.31
CA GLU A 252 -0.95 -37.44 11.92
C GLU A 252 -1.49 -36.48 13.00
N ASN A 253 -1.05 -36.65 14.26
CA ASN A 253 -1.43 -35.77 15.36
C ASN A 253 -0.47 -34.61 15.58
N TYR A 254 0.61 -34.53 14.78
CA TYR A 254 1.68 -33.56 14.99
C TYR A 254 1.99 -32.78 13.71
N VAL A 255 2.55 -31.59 13.90
CA VAL A 255 3.07 -30.78 12.79
C VAL A 255 4.38 -30.12 13.19
N LEU A 256 5.18 -29.77 12.18
CA LEU A 256 6.39 -28.98 12.37
C LEU A 256 6.04 -27.49 12.40
N LYS A 257 6.68 -26.75 13.29
CA LYS A 257 6.48 -25.32 13.51
C LYS A 257 7.81 -24.59 13.57
N THR A 258 7.86 -23.41 12.98
CA THR A 258 9.00 -22.50 13.13
C THR A 258 9.01 -21.92 14.56
N PRO A 259 10.11 -22.03 15.32
CA PRO A 259 10.19 -21.50 16.67
C PRO A 259 9.91 -20.00 16.73
N GLY A 260 9.02 -19.57 17.63
CA GLY A 260 8.72 -18.16 17.85
C GLY A 260 7.76 -17.52 16.85
N LYS A 261 7.23 -18.30 15.89
CA LYS A 261 6.33 -17.86 14.82
C LYS A 261 5.13 -18.78 14.64
N GLU A 262 4.00 -18.22 14.25
CA GLU A 262 2.82 -18.91 13.74
C GLU A 262 3.03 -19.35 12.27
N GLU A 263 4.08 -20.14 12.04
CA GLU A 263 4.43 -20.70 10.72
C GLU A 263 4.55 -22.22 10.86
N TYR A 264 3.66 -22.94 10.17
CA TYR A 264 3.52 -24.38 10.30
C TYR A 264 3.91 -25.07 8.98
N LEU A 265 4.89 -25.97 9.05
CA LEU A 265 5.36 -26.76 7.93
C LEU A 265 4.45 -27.98 7.80
N ILE A 266 3.33 -27.80 7.10
CA ILE A 266 2.27 -28.81 6.94
C ILE A 266 2.01 -29.19 5.46
N ALA A 267 2.50 -28.37 4.51
CA ALA A 267 2.39 -28.67 3.08
C ALA A 267 3.19 -29.93 2.69
N ASP A 268 2.66 -30.70 1.74
CA ASP A 268 3.35 -31.86 1.15
C ASP A 268 4.40 -31.40 0.12
N VAL A 269 5.48 -30.81 0.62
CA VAL A 269 6.60 -30.27 -0.16
C VAL A 269 7.94 -30.74 0.42
N HIS A 270 9.03 -30.54 -0.31
CA HIS A 270 10.36 -30.81 0.23
C HIS A 270 10.69 -29.82 1.35
N LEU A 271 11.38 -30.28 2.41
CA LEU A 271 11.84 -29.43 3.50
C LEU A 271 12.63 -28.21 2.98
N SER A 272 13.47 -28.42 1.96
CA SER A 272 14.25 -27.34 1.35
C SER A 272 13.43 -26.26 0.62
N GLN A 273 12.14 -26.47 0.36
CA GLN A 273 11.28 -25.45 -0.26
C GLN A 273 10.78 -24.41 0.73
N TYR A 274 10.73 -24.72 2.04
CA TYR A 274 10.32 -23.72 3.02
C TYR A 274 11.33 -22.59 3.09
N MET A 275 10.86 -21.36 2.92
CA MET A 275 11.71 -20.18 2.95
C MET A 275 12.42 -20.01 4.30
N TYR A 276 11.79 -20.44 5.40
CA TYR A 276 12.45 -20.49 6.72
C TYR A 276 13.74 -21.31 6.69
N ILE A 277 13.71 -22.50 6.08
CA ILE A 277 14.87 -23.39 5.96
C ILE A 277 15.94 -22.75 5.07
N ARG A 278 15.55 -22.22 3.90
CA ARG A 278 16.48 -21.52 2.98
C ARG A 278 17.15 -20.32 3.64
N GLU A 279 16.37 -19.48 4.32
CA GLU A 279 16.86 -18.29 5.03
C GLU A 279 17.82 -18.65 6.16
N HIS A 280 17.53 -19.71 6.91
CA HIS A 280 18.40 -20.16 8.00
C HIS A 280 19.77 -20.62 7.49
N VAL A 281 19.79 -21.44 6.41
CA VAL A 281 21.04 -21.88 5.76
C VAL A 281 21.85 -20.67 5.27
N CYS A 282 21.16 -19.61 4.81
CA CYS A 282 21.82 -18.40 4.36
C CYS A 282 22.41 -17.54 5.49
N GLN A 283 21.72 -17.45 6.64
CA GLN A 283 22.11 -16.59 7.76
C GLN A 283 23.19 -17.22 8.65
N ASP A 284 23.05 -18.50 8.98
CA ASP A 284 23.95 -19.16 9.90
C ASP A 284 24.38 -20.54 9.43
N GLN A 285 25.32 -20.51 8.48
CA GLN A 285 25.96 -21.68 7.91
C GLN A 285 26.43 -22.64 9.01
N PHE A 286 26.08 -23.92 8.87
CA PHE A 286 26.45 -25.03 9.76
C PHE A 286 25.73 -25.10 11.11
N SER A 287 24.93 -24.09 11.46
CA SER A 287 24.08 -24.20 12.65
C SER A 287 22.89 -25.12 12.38
N PRO A 288 22.48 -25.95 13.36
CA PRO A 288 21.27 -26.75 13.23
C PRO A 288 20.02 -25.86 13.11
N ILE A 289 19.23 -26.06 12.06
CA ILE A 289 17.97 -25.34 11.83
C ILE A 289 16.96 -25.74 12.91
N PRO A 290 16.51 -24.80 13.77
CA PRO A 290 15.64 -25.14 14.86
C PRO A 290 14.19 -25.29 14.39
N LEU A 291 13.54 -26.37 14.80
CA LEU A 291 12.13 -26.67 14.53
C LEU A 291 11.47 -27.14 15.83
N VAL A 292 10.16 -26.94 15.95
CA VAL A 292 9.35 -27.46 17.06
C VAL A 292 8.30 -28.41 16.50
N ILE A 293 8.15 -29.58 17.10
CA ILE A 293 7.02 -30.47 16.86
C ILE A 293 5.92 -30.11 17.85
N VAL A 294 4.76 -29.72 17.33
CA VAL A 294 3.57 -29.34 18.12
C VAL A 294 2.41 -30.26 17.79
N HIS A 295 1.56 -30.53 18.79
CA HIS A 295 0.35 -31.33 18.60
C HIS A 295 -0.71 -30.52 17.86
N ARG A 296 -1.40 -31.12 16.89
CA ARG A 296 -2.41 -30.46 16.04
C ARG A 296 -3.50 -29.74 16.85
N GLY A 297 -3.88 -30.30 18.00
CA GLY A 297 -4.92 -29.75 18.88
C GLY A 297 -4.54 -28.47 19.62
N THR A 298 -3.27 -28.05 19.60
CA THR A 298 -2.84 -26.76 20.19
C THR A 298 -2.94 -25.60 19.19
N ILE A 299 -3.13 -25.90 17.90
CA ILE A 299 -3.21 -24.91 16.84
C ILE A 299 -4.63 -24.38 16.77
N GLN A 300 -4.78 -23.08 17.04
CA GLN A 300 -6.06 -22.41 16.98
C GLN A 300 -6.45 -22.14 15.52
N VAL A 301 -7.41 -22.89 15.01
CA VAL A 301 -8.01 -22.67 13.70
C VAL A 301 -9.44 -22.19 13.95
N ASP A 302 -9.70 -20.92 13.64
CA ASP A 302 -10.94 -20.24 14.06
C ASP A 302 -12.12 -20.48 13.10
N ILE A 303 -11.98 -21.38 12.12
CA ILE A 303 -13.01 -21.62 11.10
C ILE A 303 -14.25 -22.33 11.69
N ASP A 304 -14.10 -23.08 12.77
CA ASP A 304 -15.11 -24.03 13.22
C ASP A 304 -16.23 -23.47 14.13
N ASN A 305 -16.32 -22.16 14.42
CA ASN A 305 -17.26 -21.72 15.48
C ASN A 305 -18.06 -20.41 15.29
N ILE A 306 -17.92 -19.71 14.15
CA ILE A 306 -18.74 -18.52 13.85
C ILE A 306 -19.55 -18.71 12.58
N CYS A 307 -18.99 -19.39 11.58
CA CYS A 307 -19.68 -19.62 10.32
C CYS A 307 -21.03 -20.33 10.52
N GLU A 308 -21.23 -21.22 11.50
CA GLU A 308 -22.55 -21.81 11.76
C GLU A 308 -23.55 -20.82 12.37
N ARG A 309 -23.12 -19.96 13.31
CA ARG A 309 -23.99 -18.95 13.95
C ARG A 309 -24.36 -17.80 13.00
N ILE A 310 -23.47 -17.44 12.09
CA ILE A 310 -23.75 -16.46 11.03
C ILE A 310 -24.47 -17.13 9.85
N ALA A 311 -24.13 -18.37 9.47
CA ALA A 311 -24.78 -19.04 8.35
C ALA A 311 -26.25 -19.32 8.62
N ASP A 312 -26.68 -19.63 9.84
CA ASP A 312 -28.12 -19.79 10.08
C ASP A 312 -28.89 -18.45 10.04
N GLY A 313 -28.23 -17.32 10.31
CA GLY A 313 -28.78 -15.97 10.10
C GLY A 313 -28.67 -15.43 8.67
N VAL A 314 -27.69 -15.91 7.90
CA VAL A 314 -27.36 -15.44 6.53
C VAL A 314 -27.94 -16.34 5.44
N LYS A 315 -28.14 -17.65 5.69
CA LYS A 315 -28.74 -18.64 4.75
C LYS A 315 -30.15 -18.24 4.32
N HIS A 316 -30.87 -17.46 5.13
CA HIS A 316 -32.22 -16.98 4.82
C HIS A 316 -32.29 -15.55 4.26
N MET A 317 -31.16 -14.91 3.96
CA MET A 317 -31.19 -13.58 3.34
C MET A 317 -31.44 -13.65 1.83
N ARG A 318 -32.72 -13.88 1.46
CA ARG A 318 -33.30 -13.10 0.36
C ARG A 318 -33.51 -11.68 0.87
N ASN A 319 -32.45 -10.89 0.95
CA ASN A 319 -32.65 -9.46 1.14
C ASN A 319 -33.01 -8.82 -0.19
N SER A 320 -34.13 -8.12 -0.11
CA SER A 320 -34.82 -7.21 -1.00
C SER A 320 -33.93 -6.09 -1.56
N PHE A 321 -32.72 -6.40 -2.04
CA PHE A 321 -32.09 -5.58 -3.06
C PHE A 321 -32.91 -5.81 -4.33
N SER A 322 -34.09 -5.18 -4.36
CA SER A 322 -34.73 -4.84 -5.59
C SER A 322 -33.66 -4.17 -6.45
N GLY A 323 -33.12 -4.91 -7.43
CA GLY A 323 -32.52 -4.35 -8.63
C GLY A 323 -33.54 -3.53 -9.45
N MET A 324 -34.57 -3.01 -8.81
CA MET A 324 -35.70 -2.28 -9.34
C MET A 324 -35.61 -0.79 -8.96
N THR A 325 -34.48 -0.16 -9.21
CA THR A 325 -34.52 1.23 -9.73
C THR A 325 -34.48 1.27 -11.25
N LEU A 326 -34.31 0.12 -11.91
CA LEU A 326 -34.83 -0.07 -13.25
C LEU A 326 -36.19 -0.74 -13.14
N SER A 327 -37.22 0.08 -13.31
CA SER A 327 -38.33 -0.35 -14.18
C SER A 327 -37.75 -1.29 -15.23
N LYS A 328 -38.25 -2.53 -15.29
CA LYS A 328 -38.18 -3.33 -16.50
C LYS A 328 -38.84 -2.48 -17.60
N LYS A 329 -38.12 -1.50 -18.15
CA LYS A 329 -38.47 -0.86 -19.42
C LYS A 329 -38.28 -1.97 -20.42
N LYS A 330 -39.32 -2.79 -20.58
CA LYS A 330 -39.38 -3.96 -21.46
C LYS A 330 -39.13 -3.61 -22.94
N ASN A 331 -38.88 -2.34 -23.28
CA ASN A 331 -38.71 -1.84 -24.64
C ASN A 331 -37.55 -0.82 -24.77
N VAL A 332 -36.37 -1.05 -24.17
CA VAL A 332 -35.17 -0.28 -24.56
C VAL A 332 -34.44 -1.06 -25.65
N THR A 333 -34.52 -0.59 -26.88
CA THR A 333 -33.71 -1.07 -27.99
C THR A 333 -32.27 -0.58 -27.81
N PHE A 334 -31.30 -1.45 -28.06
CA PHE A 334 -29.88 -1.13 -27.97
C PHE A 334 -29.29 -1.08 -29.37
N ILE A 335 -28.48 -0.06 -29.62
CA ILE A 335 -27.68 0.06 -30.85
C ILE A 335 -26.21 0.14 -30.49
N SER A 336 -25.36 -0.34 -31.39
CA SER A 336 -23.91 -0.31 -31.18
C SER A 336 -23.37 1.11 -31.36
N SER A 337 -22.39 1.52 -30.55
CA SER A 337 -21.68 2.79 -30.81
C SER A 337 -20.98 2.80 -32.17
N TRP A 338 -20.58 1.64 -32.69
CA TRP A 338 -19.92 1.52 -33.99
C TRP A 338 -20.77 1.89 -35.21
N SER A 339 -22.10 1.96 -35.04
CA SER A 339 -23.01 2.44 -36.09
C SER A 339 -23.21 3.96 -36.09
N ILE A 340 -22.66 4.68 -35.11
CA ILE A 340 -22.83 6.14 -34.99
C ILE A 340 -21.63 6.84 -35.63
N THR A 341 -21.83 7.45 -36.78
CA THR A 341 -20.79 8.18 -37.53
C THR A 341 -20.71 9.66 -37.16
N ASP A 342 -21.65 10.17 -36.36
CA ASP A 342 -21.65 11.54 -35.88
C ASP A 342 -20.45 11.83 -34.97
N ARG A 343 -20.05 13.11 -34.93
CA ARG A 343 -18.96 13.58 -34.07
C ARG A 343 -19.37 13.59 -32.60
N PHE A 344 -18.42 13.27 -31.73
CA PHE A 344 -18.65 13.38 -30.29
C PHE A 344 -18.84 14.83 -29.88
N SER A 345 -19.92 15.13 -29.16
CA SER A 345 -20.24 16.48 -28.69
C SER A 345 -20.99 16.45 -27.37
N PHE A 346 -20.84 17.53 -26.61
CA PHE A 346 -21.60 17.77 -25.38
C PHE A 346 -21.75 19.27 -25.16
N GLN A 347 -22.78 19.67 -24.44
CA GLN A 347 -23.03 21.05 -24.05
C GLN A 347 -22.52 21.31 -22.63
N ILE A 348 -21.84 22.43 -22.43
CA ILE A 348 -21.53 22.98 -21.11
C ILE A 348 -22.61 23.99 -20.76
N GLY A 349 -23.28 23.80 -19.63
CA GLY A 349 -24.31 24.71 -19.12
C GLY A 349 -23.71 25.76 -18.19
N THR A 350 -23.98 25.60 -16.90
CA THR A 350 -23.55 26.53 -15.84
C THR A 350 -22.41 26.00 -14.99
N ILE A 351 -21.58 26.91 -14.51
CA ILE A 351 -20.58 26.71 -13.45
C ILE A 351 -21.06 27.47 -12.22
N THR A 352 -21.06 26.82 -11.05
CA THR A 352 -21.42 27.46 -9.78
C THR A 352 -20.36 27.23 -8.72
N LYS A 353 -20.41 28.04 -7.65
CA LYS A 353 -19.49 27.99 -6.50
C LYS A 353 -18.03 28.30 -6.86
N LEU A 354 -17.81 29.18 -7.84
CA LEU A 354 -16.49 29.73 -8.16
C LEU A 354 -16.05 30.66 -7.04
N ASN A 355 -14.90 30.38 -6.42
CA ASN A 355 -14.32 31.20 -5.37
C ASN A 355 -13.27 32.15 -5.97
N LEU A 356 -13.73 33.27 -6.51
CA LEU A 356 -12.89 34.32 -7.11
C LEU A 356 -13.04 35.62 -6.30
N ASP A 357 -11.95 36.38 -6.17
CA ASP A 357 -11.98 37.69 -5.51
C ASP A 357 -12.99 38.64 -6.19
N SER A 358 -13.79 39.33 -5.39
CA SER A 358 -14.94 40.15 -5.80
C SER A 358 -14.59 41.48 -6.48
N ASP A 359 -13.32 41.87 -6.49
CA ASP A 359 -12.89 43.22 -6.91
C ASP A 359 -12.55 43.36 -8.41
N ASP A 360 -12.48 42.28 -9.19
CA ASP A 360 -12.13 42.30 -10.62
C ASP A 360 -13.20 41.65 -11.52
N GLN A 361 -13.39 42.20 -12.73
CA GLN A 361 -14.15 41.58 -13.84
C GLN A 361 -13.37 40.35 -14.36
N LYS A 362 -13.41 39.25 -13.61
CA LYS A 362 -12.74 38.00 -13.95
C LYS A 362 -13.60 37.19 -14.93
N GLU A 363 -12.98 36.77 -16.02
CA GLU A 363 -13.57 35.86 -17.00
C GLU A 363 -13.09 34.44 -16.72
N VAL A 364 -13.95 33.45 -16.99
CA VAL A 364 -13.61 32.03 -16.92
C VAL A 364 -13.73 31.38 -18.28
N VAL A 365 -12.92 30.36 -18.49
CA VAL A 365 -12.95 29.52 -19.69
C VAL A 365 -12.81 28.06 -19.31
N VAL A 366 -13.49 27.16 -20.02
CA VAL A 366 -13.38 25.72 -19.83
C VAL A 366 -12.64 25.12 -21.00
N GLU A 367 -11.60 24.35 -20.71
CA GLU A 367 -10.91 23.50 -21.68
C GLU A 367 -11.34 22.05 -21.50
N ALA A 368 -11.61 21.37 -22.61
CA ALA A 368 -12.10 20.00 -22.65
C ALA A 368 -11.24 19.14 -23.59
N GLY A 369 -10.79 17.99 -23.12
CA GLY A 369 -10.04 17.02 -23.92
C GLY A 369 -10.59 15.60 -23.79
N LEU A 370 -10.43 14.80 -24.84
CA LEU A 370 -10.72 13.37 -24.83
C LEU A 370 -9.42 12.59 -24.75
N TYR A 371 -9.31 11.72 -23.75
CA TYR A 371 -8.08 10.98 -23.47
C TYR A 371 -8.32 9.48 -23.38
N HIS A 372 -7.35 8.71 -23.88
CA HIS A 372 -7.20 7.29 -23.63
C HIS A 372 -5.89 7.06 -22.87
N GLY A 373 -6.00 6.94 -21.55
CA GLY A 373 -4.83 6.93 -20.66
C GLY A 373 -4.32 8.36 -20.53
N SER A 374 -3.03 8.57 -20.78
CA SER A 374 -2.42 9.91 -20.89
C SER A 374 -2.53 10.52 -22.31
N ASN A 375 -2.83 9.71 -23.33
CA ASN A 375 -2.82 10.15 -24.73
C ASN A 375 -4.12 10.86 -25.12
N ALA A 376 -4.01 12.04 -25.72
CA ALA A 376 -5.14 12.74 -26.31
C ALA A 376 -5.59 12.03 -27.60
N LEU A 377 -6.90 11.82 -27.75
CA LEU A 377 -7.49 11.19 -28.95
C LEU A 377 -7.72 12.18 -30.09
N CYS A 378 -7.81 13.48 -29.79
CA CYS A 378 -7.98 14.56 -30.75
C CYS A 378 -7.65 15.91 -30.10
N GLU A 379 -7.67 17.00 -30.88
CA GLU A 379 -7.44 18.35 -30.39
C GLU A 379 -8.41 18.76 -29.27
N THR A 380 -7.89 19.44 -28.24
CA THR A 380 -8.68 19.99 -27.14
C THR A 380 -9.61 21.09 -27.63
N GLN A 381 -10.78 21.19 -27.01
CA GLN A 381 -11.80 22.19 -27.30
C GLN A 381 -11.86 23.19 -26.15
N THR A 382 -12.06 24.47 -26.44
CA THR A 382 -12.10 25.54 -25.43
C THR A 382 -13.37 26.36 -25.64
N THR A 383 -14.06 26.70 -24.56
CA THR A 383 -15.25 27.57 -24.60
C THR A 383 -14.87 29.03 -24.87
N GLN A 384 -15.89 29.87 -25.10
CA GLN A 384 -15.72 31.33 -25.04
C GLN A 384 -15.40 31.81 -23.62
N GLU A 385 -14.80 32.98 -23.52
CA GLU A 385 -14.56 33.70 -22.25
C GLU A 385 -15.89 34.21 -21.70
N VAL A 386 -16.23 33.84 -20.46
CA VAL A 386 -17.51 34.22 -19.82
C VAL A 386 -17.25 34.92 -18.49
N SER A 387 -17.89 36.06 -18.26
CA SER A 387 -17.78 36.79 -16.99
C SER A 387 -18.47 36.07 -15.84
N VAL A 388 -17.84 36.07 -14.67
CA VAL A 388 -18.40 35.48 -13.45
C VAL A 388 -19.24 36.51 -12.69
N ARG A 389 -20.43 36.10 -12.20
CA ARG A 389 -21.31 36.91 -11.34
C ARG A 389 -21.74 36.08 -10.13
N ASP A 390 -21.55 36.59 -8.92
CA ASP A 390 -21.92 35.92 -7.67
C ASP A 390 -21.38 34.47 -7.54
N GLY A 391 -20.18 34.21 -8.08
CA GLY A 391 -19.58 32.88 -8.10
C GLY A 391 -20.20 31.91 -9.12
N GLU A 392 -20.98 32.41 -10.07
CA GLU A 392 -21.61 31.65 -11.14
C GLU A 392 -21.19 32.16 -12.53
N ALA A 393 -21.07 31.24 -13.50
CA ALA A 393 -20.81 31.54 -14.91
C ALA A 393 -21.74 30.70 -15.80
N VAL A 394 -22.44 31.34 -16.73
CA VAL A 394 -23.39 30.70 -17.65
C VAL A 394 -22.75 30.63 -19.04
N ILE A 395 -22.41 29.43 -19.51
CA ILE A 395 -21.68 29.23 -20.77
C ILE A 395 -22.64 28.84 -21.90
N GLU A 396 -23.48 27.82 -21.69
CA GLU A 396 -24.46 27.32 -22.66
C GLU A 396 -23.90 26.99 -24.06
N GLU A 397 -22.64 26.54 -24.14
CA GLU A 397 -21.92 26.28 -25.39
C GLU A 397 -21.80 24.78 -25.67
N THR A 398 -21.95 24.38 -26.94
CA THR A 398 -21.73 22.99 -27.39
C THR A 398 -20.33 22.82 -27.94
N LEU A 399 -19.53 21.95 -27.30
CA LEU A 399 -18.22 21.56 -27.79
C LEU A 399 -18.34 20.28 -28.63
N SER A 400 -17.69 20.27 -29.80
CA SER A 400 -17.69 19.15 -30.74
C SER A 400 -16.26 18.76 -31.12
N PHE A 401 -15.91 17.49 -30.95
CA PHE A 401 -14.54 17.00 -31.12
C PHE A 401 -14.28 16.48 -32.54
N GLY A 402 -12.99 16.37 -32.88
CA GLY A 402 -12.43 15.77 -34.10
C GLY A 402 -12.87 14.35 -34.45
N ILE A 403 -13.47 13.63 -33.50
CA ILE A 403 -13.63 12.18 -33.51
C ILE A 403 -15.10 11.76 -33.64
N ALA A 404 -15.37 10.73 -34.44
CA ALA A 404 -16.69 10.12 -34.55
C ALA A 404 -16.97 9.18 -33.36
N VAL A 405 -18.23 9.05 -32.95
CA VAL A 405 -18.63 8.19 -31.82
C VAL A 405 -18.22 6.73 -32.02
N CYS A 406 -18.29 6.23 -33.25
CA CYS A 406 -17.89 4.86 -33.58
C CYS A 406 -16.40 4.55 -33.33
N ASN A 407 -15.57 5.59 -33.25
CA ASN A 407 -14.13 5.51 -33.08
C ASN A 407 -13.67 5.77 -31.64
N ILE A 408 -14.58 6.07 -30.71
CA ILE A 408 -14.23 6.32 -29.31
C ILE A 408 -13.93 4.98 -28.60
N PRO A 409 -12.71 4.76 -28.06
CA PRO A 409 -12.38 3.63 -27.21
C PRO A 409 -13.31 3.42 -26.03
N ARG A 410 -13.29 2.20 -25.49
CA ARG A 410 -14.08 1.86 -24.30
C ARG A 410 -13.70 2.70 -23.09
N SER A 411 -12.40 2.91 -22.89
CA SER A 411 -11.84 3.56 -21.70
C SER A 411 -11.66 5.07 -21.82
N THR A 412 -12.27 5.72 -22.82
CA THR A 412 -12.13 7.17 -23.03
C THR A 412 -12.66 7.99 -21.86
N ARG A 413 -11.84 8.96 -21.45
CA ARG A 413 -12.16 9.96 -20.43
C ARG A 413 -12.37 11.32 -21.09
N LEU A 414 -13.43 12.01 -20.69
CA LEU A 414 -13.60 13.44 -20.92
C LEU A 414 -12.99 14.18 -19.72
N CYS A 415 -11.95 14.97 -19.99
CA CYS A 415 -11.20 15.73 -18.99
C CYS A 415 -11.46 17.21 -19.18
N LEU A 416 -11.88 17.88 -18.11
CA LEU A 416 -12.32 19.27 -18.12
C LEU A 416 -11.46 20.06 -17.14
N ALA A 417 -10.96 21.22 -17.55
CA ALA A 417 -10.24 22.16 -16.71
C ALA A 417 -10.88 23.55 -16.81
N ILE A 418 -11.08 24.17 -15.65
CA ILE A 418 -11.68 25.51 -15.52
C ILE A 418 -10.53 26.48 -15.23
N TYR A 419 -10.41 27.50 -16.06
CA TYR A 419 -9.39 28.54 -15.91
C TYR A 419 -10.05 29.89 -15.63
N GLU A 420 -9.37 30.67 -14.78
CA GLU A 420 -9.53 32.11 -14.68
C GLU A 420 -8.65 32.78 -15.74
N VAL A 421 -9.22 33.73 -16.48
CA VAL A 421 -8.51 34.51 -17.49
C VAL A 421 -8.24 35.90 -16.92
N THR A 422 -6.96 36.28 -16.83
CA THR A 422 -6.57 37.62 -16.37
C THR A 422 -5.95 38.42 -17.51
N ARG A 423 -6.55 39.56 -17.84
CA ARG A 423 -6.00 40.52 -18.82
C ARG A 423 -4.99 41.44 -18.12
N SER A 424 -3.75 41.01 -17.98
CA SER A 424 -2.71 41.81 -17.30
C SER A 424 -1.99 42.78 -18.25
N ALA A 425 -1.81 44.03 -17.81
CA ALA A 425 -0.89 45.00 -18.41
C ALA A 425 0.63 44.70 -18.15
N LYS A 426 0.97 43.58 -17.48
CA LYS A 426 2.34 43.18 -17.15
C LYS A 426 3.03 42.30 -18.20
N ALA A 427 2.40 42.02 -19.34
CA ALA A 427 3.00 41.27 -20.46
C ALA A 427 4.24 41.95 -21.09
N THR A 428 4.57 43.20 -20.72
CA THR A 428 5.64 43.99 -21.35
C THR A 428 7.04 43.84 -20.74
N LYS A 429 7.27 42.92 -19.79
CA LYS A 429 8.62 42.72 -19.19
C LYS A 429 9.24 41.33 -19.38
N ALA A 430 8.68 40.48 -20.24
CA ALA A 430 9.34 39.27 -20.70
C ALA A 430 9.31 39.22 -22.23
N ARG A 431 10.51 39.33 -22.83
CA ARG A 431 10.88 39.15 -24.25
C ARG A 431 10.50 40.26 -25.24
N SER A 432 11.50 41.10 -25.51
CA SER A 432 11.61 41.86 -26.74
C SER A 432 12.01 40.94 -27.90
N SER A 433 11.05 40.41 -28.65
CA SER A 433 11.25 39.98 -30.04
C SER A 433 9.91 39.72 -30.73
N ILE A 434 9.54 40.65 -31.62
CA ILE A 434 8.76 40.48 -32.85
C ILE A 434 7.42 39.73 -32.72
N GLY A 435 6.34 40.51 -32.67
CA GLY A 435 5.12 40.25 -33.45
C GLY A 435 4.27 39.02 -33.11
N THR A 436 3.71 38.93 -31.90
CA THR A 436 2.58 38.04 -31.60
C THR A 436 1.66 38.67 -30.56
N ARG A 437 0.35 38.40 -30.65
CA ARG A 437 -0.72 38.94 -29.79
C ARG A 437 -0.36 38.83 -28.29
N PRO A 438 -0.85 39.74 -27.42
CA PRO A 438 -0.63 39.62 -25.98
C PRO A 438 -1.20 38.27 -25.49
N GLU A 439 -0.34 37.38 -25.01
CA GLU A 439 -0.77 36.10 -24.42
C GLU A 439 -1.58 36.38 -23.15
N LEU A 440 -2.83 35.90 -23.16
CA LEU A 440 -3.72 35.89 -22.00
C LEU A 440 -3.15 34.95 -20.94
N TYR A 441 -3.07 35.40 -19.69
CA TYR A 441 -2.66 34.53 -18.59
C TYR A 441 -3.87 33.70 -18.14
N LYS A 442 -3.79 32.37 -18.34
CA LYS A 442 -4.80 31.41 -17.87
C LYS A 442 -4.34 30.80 -16.54
N ASN A 443 -5.07 31.06 -15.47
CA ASN A 443 -4.83 30.49 -14.15
C ASN A 443 -5.77 29.31 -13.90
N PRO A 444 -5.29 28.05 -13.75
CA PRO A 444 -6.16 26.89 -13.58
C PRO A 444 -6.79 26.88 -12.18
N LEU A 445 -8.13 26.81 -12.09
CA LEU A 445 -8.90 26.87 -10.85
C LEU A 445 -9.28 25.48 -10.32
N ALA A 446 -9.83 24.65 -11.21
CA ALA A 446 -10.38 23.34 -10.87
C ALA A 446 -10.41 22.43 -12.10
N TRP A 447 -10.42 21.11 -11.87
CA TRP A 447 -10.55 20.11 -12.91
C TRP A 447 -11.56 19.03 -12.54
N VAL A 448 -12.14 18.38 -13.55
CA VAL A 448 -13.02 17.23 -13.36
C VAL A 448 -12.93 16.28 -14.55
N ASN A 449 -12.89 14.98 -14.26
CA ASN A 449 -12.86 13.94 -15.28
C ASN A 449 -14.14 13.10 -15.20
N THR A 450 -14.61 12.62 -16.35
CA THR A 450 -15.77 11.73 -16.42
C THR A 450 -15.59 10.74 -17.56
N ALA A 451 -15.91 9.46 -17.34
CA ALA A 451 -15.83 8.45 -18.40
C ALA A 451 -16.91 8.73 -19.45
N VAL A 452 -16.59 8.55 -20.74
CA VAL A 452 -17.56 8.76 -21.85
C VAL A 452 -18.61 7.64 -21.88
N TYR A 453 -18.17 6.41 -21.63
CA TYR A 453 -19.05 5.27 -21.39
C TYR A 453 -19.23 5.05 -19.88
N ASP A 454 -20.39 4.55 -19.46
CA ASP A 454 -20.62 4.16 -18.08
C ASP A 454 -20.13 2.72 -17.78
N TYR A 455 -20.32 2.26 -16.54
CA TYR A 455 -19.91 0.93 -16.08
C TYR A 455 -20.66 -0.23 -16.77
N ARG A 456 -21.75 0.05 -17.49
CA ARG A 456 -22.55 -0.91 -18.27
C ARG A 456 -22.29 -0.81 -19.77
N ASN A 457 -21.19 -0.15 -20.15
CA ASN A 457 -20.80 0.08 -21.55
C ASN A 457 -21.74 1.01 -22.31
N GLN A 458 -22.66 1.71 -21.64
CA GLN A 458 -23.58 2.63 -22.29
C GLN A 458 -22.91 4.00 -22.49
N LEU A 459 -23.05 4.59 -23.68
CA LEU A 459 -22.61 5.96 -23.95
C LEU A 459 -23.44 6.92 -23.08
N LYS A 460 -22.78 7.79 -22.32
CA LYS A 460 -23.48 8.77 -21.48
C LYS A 460 -24.33 9.70 -22.35
N GLY A 461 -25.53 10.00 -21.85
CA GLY A 461 -26.50 10.86 -22.53
C GLY A 461 -27.31 11.67 -21.53
N GLY A 462 -27.74 12.87 -21.94
CA GLY A 462 -28.51 13.78 -21.08
C GLY A 462 -27.65 14.59 -20.11
N SER A 463 -28.33 15.31 -19.21
CA SER A 463 -27.71 16.30 -18.34
C SER A 463 -27.26 15.72 -17.00
N MET A 464 -26.10 16.15 -16.51
CA MET A 464 -25.56 15.79 -15.20
C MET A 464 -24.70 16.91 -14.62
N SER A 465 -24.55 16.90 -13.29
CA SER A 465 -23.65 17.79 -12.57
C SER A 465 -22.35 17.06 -12.23
N LEU A 466 -21.23 17.71 -12.54
CA LEU A 466 -19.88 17.24 -12.24
C LEU A 466 -19.30 18.12 -11.12
N TYR A 467 -18.79 17.49 -10.06
CA TYR A 467 -18.20 18.18 -8.92
C TYR A 467 -16.68 18.13 -9.02
N ALA A 468 -16.07 19.30 -9.20
CA ALA A 468 -14.67 19.45 -9.56
C ALA A 468 -13.73 19.43 -8.35
N TRP A 469 -12.47 19.08 -8.64
CA TRP A 469 -11.35 19.08 -7.70
C TRP A 469 -10.61 20.42 -7.82
N LYS A 470 -10.28 21.03 -6.67
CA LYS A 470 -9.50 22.28 -6.63
C LYS A 470 -8.05 22.01 -6.98
N ILE A 471 -7.41 23.00 -7.61
CA ILE A 471 -5.96 22.99 -7.89
C ILE A 471 -5.29 23.84 -6.82
N TYR A 472 -4.29 23.28 -6.14
CA TYR A 472 -3.52 23.99 -5.12
C TYR A 472 -2.27 24.62 -5.75
N GLU A 473 -1.81 25.77 -5.24
CA GLU A 473 -0.66 26.52 -5.79
C GLU A 473 0.64 25.68 -5.84
N ASP A 474 0.82 24.71 -4.93
CA ASP A 474 1.97 23.80 -4.94
C ASP A 474 1.93 22.77 -6.10
N GLN A 475 0.79 22.64 -6.81
CA GLN A 475 0.57 21.69 -7.92
C GLN A 475 0.50 22.38 -9.30
N SER A 476 0.43 23.71 -9.35
CA SER A 476 0.14 24.47 -10.57
C SER A 476 1.29 24.53 -11.58
N GLY A 477 2.52 24.26 -11.14
CA GLY A 477 3.72 24.28 -11.99
C GLY A 477 4.04 22.96 -12.71
N ASP A 478 3.60 21.82 -12.17
CA ASP A 478 3.99 20.48 -12.66
C ASP A 478 2.84 19.64 -13.24
N VAL A 479 1.58 19.91 -12.87
CA VAL A 479 0.44 19.12 -13.38
C VAL A 479 -0.10 19.77 -14.66
N GLY A 480 0.18 19.15 -15.82
CA GLY A 480 -0.42 19.52 -17.09
C GLY A 480 -1.95 19.49 -17.02
N MET A 481 -2.61 20.51 -17.57
CA MET A 481 -4.07 20.63 -17.62
C MET A 481 -4.56 20.60 -19.08
N PRO A 482 -5.72 19.99 -19.39
CA PRO A 482 -6.54 19.14 -18.52
C PRO A 482 -5.77 17.96 -17.89
N ASN A 483 -6.24 17.43 -16.76
CA ASN A 483 -5.51 16.41 -15.97
C ASN A 483 -6.02 14.97 -16.26
N PRO A 484 -5.53 14.26 -17.30
CA PRO A 484 -6.04 12.94 -17.67
C PRO A 484 -5.75 11.83 -16.64
N LEU A 485 -4.70 11.99 -15.85
CA LEU A 485 -4.31 11.04 -14.80
C LEU A 485 -5.14 11.21 -13.51
N GLY A 486 -5.89 12.31 -13.40
CA GLY A 486 -6.79 12.59 -12.29
C GLY A 486 -7.93 11.57 -12.16
N THR A 487 -8.43 11.41 -10.93
CA THR A 487 -9.54 10.48 -10.61
C THR A 487 -10.82 10.77 -11.41
N LEU A 488 -11.57 9.71 -11.71
CA LEU A 488 -12.94 9.79 -12.24
C LEU A 488 -14.00 9.89 -11.14
N VAL A 489 -13.60 9.76 -9.87
CA VAL A 489 -14.50 9.90 -8.74
C VAL A 489 -14.88 11.36 -8.60
N SER A 490 -16.20 11.62 -8.56
CA SER A 490 -16.74 12.94 -8.25
C SER A 490 -16.23 13.41 -6.88
N ASN A 491 -15.91 14.70 -6.76
CA ASN A 491 -15.54 15.27 -5.47
C ASN A 491 -16.68 15.00 -4.45
N PRO A 492 -16.41 14.33 -3.31
CA PRO A 492 -17.43 13.98 -2.34
C PRO A 492 -17.92 15.19 -1.51
N ASP A 493 -17.18 16.29 -1.48
CA ASP A 493 -17.59 17.54 -0.82
C ASP A 493 -18.46 18.38 -1.76
N HIS A 494 -19.69 17.89 -2.00
CA HIS A 494 -20.65 18.54 -2.90
C HIS A 494 -21.03 19.96 -2.47
N ASP A 495 -20.88 20.29 -1.19
CA ASP A 495 -21.26 21.59 -0.63
C ASP A 495 -20.25 22.67 -1.00
N GLN A 496 -18.95 22.36 -1.01
CA GLN A 496 -17.87 23.32 -1.29
C GLN A 496 -17.25 23.20 -2.69
N ALA A 497 -17.50 22.10 -3.41
CA ALA A 497 -16.90 21.87 -4.73
C ALA A 497 -17.50 22.78 -5.82
N VAL A 498 -16.64 23.28 -6.71
CA VAL A 498 -17.07 23.93 -7.96
C VAL A 498 -17.91 22.92 -8.75
N THR A 499 -19.09 23.32 -9.19
CA THR A 499 -20.04 22.42 -9.86
C THR A 499 -20.22 22.86 -11.30
N LEU A 500 -20.05 21.91 -12.24
CA LEU A 500 -20.20 22.10 -13.67
C LEU A 500 -21.37 21.28 -14.20
N THR A 501 -22.33 21.92 -14.85
CA THR A 501 -23.43 21.21 -15.52
C THR A 501 -23.03 20.87 -16.96
N VAL A 502 -23.12 19.59 -17.33
CA VAL A 502 -22.86 19.11 -18.69
C VAL A 502 -24.06 18.36 -19.25
N SER A 503 -24.31 18.48 -20.54
CA SER A 503 -25.39 17.77 -21.24
C SER A 503 -24.83 17.01 -22.44
N PHE A 504 -24.76 15.68 -22.35
CA PHE A 504 -24.26 14.83 -23.43
C PHE A 504 -25.29 14.69 -24.55
N THR A 505 -24.83 14.80 -25.79
CA THR A 505 -25.66 14.69 -26.99
C THR A 505 -26.35 13.32 -27.06
N LYS A 506 -27.64 13.32 -27.40
CA LYS A 506 -28.40 12.09 -27.70
C LYS A 506 -28.33 11.82 -29.21
N TYR A 507 -27.56 10.82 -29.61
CA TYR A 507 -27.42 10.43 -31.02
C TYR A 507 -28.55 9.55 -31.56
N HIS A 508 -29.43 9.05 -30.69
CA HIS A 508 -30.63 8.31 -31.11
C HIS A 508 -31.84 8.71 -30.26
N PRO A 509 -33.04 8.86 -30.85
CA PRO A 509 -34.23 9.36 -30.15
C PRO A 509 -34.73 8.44 -29.03
N THR A 510 -34.66 7.12 -29.22
CA THR A 510 -35.30 6.13 -28.32
C THR A 510 -34.40 5.01 -27.81
N SER A 511 -33.23 4.80 -28.44
CA SER A 511 -32.37 3.64 -28.19
C SER A 511 -31.17 4.07 -27.37
N ALA A 512 -30.74 3.21 -26.45
CA ALA A 512 -29.47 3.40 -25.75
C ALA A 512 -28.32 2.91 -26.63
N ILE A 513 -27.21 3.66 -26.63
CA ILE A 513 -26.01 3.33 -27.40
C ILE A 513 -25.06 2.58 -26.48
N ILE A 514 -24.62 1.40 -26.88
CA ILE A 514 -23.73 0.54 -26.09
C ILE A 514 -22.46 0.26 -26.90
N PHE A 515 -21.31 0.32 -26.23
CA PHE A 515 -20.04 -0.15 -26.77
C PHE A 515 -20.13 -1.67 -27.10
N PRO A 516 -19.62 -2.13 -28.26
CA PRO A 516 -19.71 -3.53 -28.65
C PRO A 516 -19.14 -4.49 -27.58
N SER A 517 -19.73 -5.69 -27.46
CA SER A 517 -19.16 -6.74 -26.62
C SER A 517 -17.87 -7.29 -27.22
N ARG A 518 -16.99 -7.85 -26.38
CA ARG A 518 -15.73 -8.49 -26.80
C ARG A 518 -15.90 -9.46 -27.98
N ASP A 519 -16.91 -10.34 -27.93
CA ASP A 519 -17.19 -11.30 -29.02
C ASP A 519 -17.52 -10.62 -30.35
N LYS A 520 -18.26 -9.51 -30.31
CA LYS A 520 -18.62 -8.75 -31.53
C LYS A 520 -17.41 -8.02 -32.10
N ILE A 521 -16.53 -7.51 -31.24
CA ILE A 521 -15.27 -6.86 -31.64
C ILE A 521 -14.38 -7.87 -32.36
N ILE A 522 -14.18 -9.05 -31.76
CA ILE A 522 -13.36 -10.12 -32.33
C ILE A 522 -13.96 -10.62 -33.67
N SER A 523 -15.28 -10.77 -33.73
CA SER A 523 -15.96 -11.19 -34.97
C SER A 523 -15.75 -10.16 -36.09
N ALA A 524 -15.89 -8.87 -35.79
CA ALA A 524 -15.67 -7.81 -36.77
C ALA A 524 -14.22 -7.75 -37.28
N ALA A 525 -13.24 -8.00 -36.41
CA ALA A 525 -11.83 -8.09 -36.80
C ALA A 525 -11.56 -9.27 -37.75
N LYS A 526 -12.24 -10.41 -37.54
CA LYS A 526 -12.14 -11.59 -38.41
C LYS A 526 -12.87 -11.42 -39.75
N GLU A 527 -13.98 -10.68 -39.76
CA GLU A 527 -14.75 -10.39 -40.98
C GLU A 527 -14.05 -9.38 -41.89
N ASN A 528 -13.29 -8.44 -41.32
CA ASN A 528 -12.53 -7.44 -42.06
C ASN A 528 -11.04 -7.45 -41.62
N PRO A 529 -10.27 -8.49 -41.97
CA PRO A 529 -8.86 -8.57 -41.61
C PRO A 529 -8.08 -7.47 -42.31
N SER A 530 -7.16 -6.83 -41.59
CA SER A 530 -6.26 -5.81 -42.15
C SER A 530 -5.34 -6.42 -43.21
N THR A 531 -5.19 -5.73 -44.34
CA THR A 531 -4.30 -6.14 -45.45
C THR A 531 -2.88 -5.59 -45.32
N ASP A 532 -2.60 -4.78 -44.29
CA ASP A 532 -1.32 -4.07 -44.10
C ASP A 532 -0.21 -4.92 -43.45
N GLU A 533 -0.29 -6.24 -43.55
CA GLU A 533 0.77 -7.13 -43.07
C GLU A 533 1.96 -7.17 -44.02
N MET A 534 3.13 -6.88 -43.48
CA MET A 534 4.36 -6.90 -44.23
C MET A 534 5.05 -8.28 -44.14
N VAL A 535 5.66 -8.72 -45.24
CA VAL A 535 6.50 -9.92 -45.24
C VAL A 535 7.78 -9.65 -44.41
N PRO A 536 8.07 -10.48 -43.39
CA PRO A 536 9.22 -10.26 -42.52
C PRO A 536 10.54 -10.51 -43.25
N THR A 537 11.43 -9.52 -43.28
CA THR A 537 12.83 -9.67 -43.73
C THR A 537 13.78 -9.76 -42.54
N VAL A 538 14.93 -10.41 -42.72
CA VAL A 538 15.93 -10.57 -41.64
C VAL A 538 16.36 -9.20 -41.06
N SER A 539 16.61 -8.21 -41.93
CA SER A 539 17.01 -6.87 -41.50
C SER A 539 15.95 -6.19 -40.64
N LYS A 540 14.68 -6.23 -41.05
CA LYS A 540 13.59 -5.56 -40.32
C LYS A 540 13.27 -6.27 -39.01
N MET A 541 13.38 -7.61 -39.00
CA MET A 541 13.24 -8.37 -37.76
C MET A 541 14.34 -8.03 -36.75
N GLU A 542 15.57 -7.77 -37.23
CA GLU A 542 16.66 -7.34 -36.36
C GLU A 542 16.44 -5.94 -35.80
N GLU A 543 15.93 -5.01 -36.61
CA GLU A 543 15.52 -3.68 -36.18
C GLU A 543 14.44 -3.75 -35.09
N VAL A 544 13.40 -4.59 -35.28
CA VAL A 544 12.35 -4.79 -34.27
C VAL A 544 12.91 -5.39 -32.97
N ARG A 545 13.87 -6.33 -33.05
CA ARG A 545 14.53 -6.86 -31.85
C ARG A 545 15.29 -5.77 -31.11
N GLN A 546 16.03 -4.93 -31.82
CA GLN A 546 16.73 -3.81 -31.20
C GLN A 546 15.75 -2.86 -30.52
N ILE A 547 14.59 -2.57 -31.13
CA ILE A 547 13.55 -1.75 -30.52
C ILE A 547 12.94 -2.43 -29.29
N ALA A 548 12.73 -3.75 -29.32
CA ALA A 548 12.19 -4.52 -28.20
C ALA A 548 13.05 -4.40 -26.92
N GLU A 549 14.37 -4.38 -27.09
CA GLU A 549 15.34 -4.28 -26.00
C GLU A 549 15.54 -2.85 -25.47
N ARG A 550 15.02 -1.81 -26.16
CA ARG A 550 15.10 -0.42 -25.65
C ARG A 550 14.19 -0.24 -24.43
N ASP A 551 14.48 0.78 -23.63
CA ASP A 551 13.66 1.17 -22.47
C ASP A 551 12.17 1.41 -22.83
N PRO A 552 11.18 1.06 -21.96
CA PRO A 552 9.75 1.23 -22.24
C PRO A 552 9.28 2.68 -22.32
N LEU A 553 9.98 3.61 -21.66
CA LEU A 553 9.68 5.03 -21.70
C LEU A 553 10.42 5.74 -22.85
N THR A 554 11.18 5.01 -23.68
CA THR A 554 11.72 5.57 -24.91
C THR A 554 10.59 5.78 -25.91
N GLU A 555 10.34 7.03 -26.29
CA GLU A 555 9.35 7.34 -27.32
C GLU A 555 9.70 6.67 -28.65
N LEU A 556 8.72 5.98 -29.22
CA LEU A 556 8.84 5.36 -30.53
C LEU A 556 8.62 6.38 -31.64
N HIS A 557 9.52 6.43 -32.62
CA HIS A 557 9.32 7.25 -33.80
C HIS A 557 8.18 6.69 -34.68
N GLU A 558 7.53 7.55 -35.46
CA GLU A 558 6.40 7.16 -36.31
C GLU A 558 6.72 6.04 -37.32
N GLN A 559 7.96 6.02 -37.82
CA GLN A 559 8.44 4.94 -38.69
C GLN A 559 8.54 3.60 -37.96
N GLU A 560 9.00 3.62 -36.72
CA GLU A 560 9.12 2.43 -35.86
C GLU A 560 7.74 1.91 -35.46
N ARG A 561 6.81 2.82 -35.14
CA ARG A 561 5.41 2.48 -34.84
C ARG A 561 4.76 1.72 -36.00
N LYS A 562 4.87 2.26 -37.22
CA LYS A 562 4.37 1.63 -38.45
C LYS A 562 5.05 0.29 -38.74
N LEU A 563 6.36 0.21 -38.54
CA LEU A 563 7.11 -1.02 -38.72
C LEU A 563 6.60 -2.13 -37.78
N ILE A 564 6.51 -1.84 -36.47
CA ILE A 564 6.06 -2.79 -35.45
C ILE A 564 4.62 -3.24 -35.73
N TRP A 565 3.72 -2.29 -36.03
CA TRP A 565 2.32 -2.60 -36.35
C TRP A 565 2.20 -3.47 -37.61
N SER A 566 2.95 -3.18 -38.67
CA SER A 566 2.94 -3.99 -39.91
C SER A 566 3.45 -5.43 -39.73
N LEU A 567 4.20 -5.70 -38.65
CA LEU A 567 4.77 -7.01 -38.30
C LEU A 567 4.11 -7.65 -37.08
N ARG A 568 2.99 -7.10 -36.58
CA ARG A 568 2.32 -7.49 -35.32
C ARG A 568 2.14 -8.99 -35.11
N ASN A 569 1.70 -9.76 -36.11
CA ASN A 569 1.56 -11.22 -35.97
C ASN A 569 2.91 -11.95 -35.84
N THR A 570 3.94 -11.46 -36.55
CA THR A 570 5.30 -12.00 -36.42
C THR A 570 5.89 -11.66 -35.04
N CYS A 571 5.66 -10.44 -34.56
CA CYS A 571 6.04 -10.01 -33.21
C CYS A 571 5.41 -10.89 -32.14
N ARG A 572 4.10 -11.16 -32.22
CA ARG A 572 3.38 -12.07 -31.32
C ARG A 572 4.05 -13.44 -31.21
N GLN A 573 4.45 -14.02 -32.35
CA GLN A 573 5.03 -15.37 -32.40
C GLN A 573 6.50 -15.43 -31.97
N LYS A 574 7.31 -14.41 -32.32
CA LYS A 574 8.78 -14.46 -32.16
C LYS A 574 9.31 -13.60 -31.01
N ILE A 575 8.59 -12.56 -30.61
CA ILE A 575 9.01 -11.53 -29.64
C ILE A 575 7.80 -11.12 -28.77
N PRO A 576 7.18 -12.06 -28.02
CA PRO A 576 5.94 -11.78 -27.29
C PRO A 576 6.09 -10.70 -26.21
N HIS A 577 7.29 -10.49 -25.67
CA HIS A 577 7.57 -9.44 -24.69
C HIS A 577 7.52 -8.02 -25.26
N LEU A 578 7.40 -7.85 -26.60
CA LEU A 578 7.23 -6.55 -27.26
C LEU A 578 5.81 -5.96 -27.07
N LEU A 579 4.87 -6.71 -26.50
CA LEU A 579 3.47 -6.31 -26.37
C LEU A 579 3.26 -4.87 -25.85
N PRO A 580 3.94 -4.40 -24.78
CA PRO A 580 3.76 -3.03 -24.29
C PRO A 580 4.05 -1.97 -25.37
N LYS A 581 5.11 -2.15 -26.15
CA LYS A 581 5.46 -1.27 -27.27
C LYS A 581 4.50 -1.39 -28.44
N LEU A 582 4.04 -2.60 -28.75
CA LEU A 582 3.01 -2.80 -29.78
C LEU A 582 1.72 -2.04 -29.42
N LEU A 583 1.30 -2.06 -28.16
CA LEU A 583 0.12 -1.34 -27.68
C LEU A 583 0.25 0.18 -27.81
N GLN A 584 1.47 0.71 -27.70
CA GLN A 584 1.73 2.13 -27.96
C GLN A 584 1.55 2.48 -29.44
N CYS A 585 1.75 1.51 -30.35
CA CYS A 585 1.67 1.71 -31.80
C CYS A 585 0.22 1.74 -32.33
N VAL A 586 -0.74 1.21 -31.57
CA VAL A 586 -2.16 1.17 -31.94
C VAL A 586 -2.75 2.58 -32.02
N GLU A 587 -3.44 2.89 -33.11
CA GLU A 587 -4.29 4.08 -33.22
C GLU A 587 -5.61 3.82 -32.49
N TRP A 588 -5.68 4.21 -31.21
CA TRP A 588 -6.84 3.93 -30.36
C TRP A 588 -8.12 4.65 -30.84
N ASP A 589 -8.01 5.76 -31.57
CA ASP A 589 -9.12 6.44 -32.25
C ASP A 589 -9.55 5.76 -33.57
N ASN A 590 -9.04 4.56 -33.86
CA ASN A 590 -9.43 3.75 -35.00
C ASN A 590 -10.05 2.42 -34.57
N LYS A 591 -11.38 2.30 -34.72
CA LYS A 591 -12.11 1.10 -34.28
C LYS A 591 -11.64 -0.21 -34.94
N ALA A 592 -11.09 -0.16 -36.16
CA ALA A 592 -10.61 -1.34 -36.87
C ALA A 592 -9.31 -1.86 -36.24
N GLU A 593 -8.35 -0.97 -35.96
CA GLU A 593 -7.10 -1.35 -35.28
C GLU A 593 -7.34 -1.82 -33.85
N VAL A 594 -8.24 -1.15 -33.12
CA VAL A 594 -8.64 -1.58 -31.78
C VAL A 594 -9.23 -2.99 -31.82
N ALA A 595 -10.08 -3.29 -32.80
CA ALA A 595 -10.67 -4.61 -32.95
C ALA A 595 -9.62 -5.69 -33.26
N GLU A 596 -8.68 -5.37 -34.15
CA GLU A 596 -7.58 -6.25 -34.50
C GLU A 596 -6.65 -6.52 -33.30
N MET A 597 -6.27 -5.49 -32.54
CA MET A 597 -5.44 -5.64 -31.34
C MET A 597 -6.14 -6.50 -30.29
N ILE A 598 -7.44 -6.30 -30.05
CA ILE A 598 -8.22 -7.12 -29.11
C ILE A 598 -8.26 -8.57 -29.57
N ALA A 599 -8.41 -8.84 -30.88
CA ALA A 599 -8.34 -10.20 -31.42
C ALA A 599 -6.93 -10.81 -31.28
N LEU A 600 -5.87 -10.03 -31.45
CA LEU A 600 -4.48 -10.49 -31.25
C LEU A 600 -4.20 -10.90 -29.81
N LEU A 601 -4.77 -10.20 -28.83
CA LEU A 601 -4.59 -10.49 -27.40
C LEU A 601 -5.16 -11.85 -26.98
N GLU A 602 -6.23 -12.34 -27.62
CA GLU A 602 -6.80 -13.68 -27.36
C GLU A 602 -5.78 -14.81 -27.58
N GLU A 603 -4.93 -14.61 -28.58
CA GLU A 603 -3.96 -15.59 -29.04
C GLU A 603 -2.52 -15.21 -28.64
N TRP A 604 -2.36 -14.18 -27.79
CA TRP A 604 -1.04 -13.71 -27.38
C TRP A 604 -0.41 -14.66 -26.33
N PRO A 605 0.86 -15.08 -26.49
CA PRO A 605 1.52 -15.94 -25.51
C PRO A 605 1.66 -15.27 -24.14
N LYS A 606 1.25 -15.94 -23.06
CA LYS A 606 1.30 -15.40 -21.69
C LYS A 606 2.68 -14.85 -21.35
N LEU A 607 2.70 -13.62 -20.84
CA LEU A 607 3.92 -12.96 -20.40
C LEU A 607 4.34 -13.43 -19.00
N SER A 608 5.62 -13.26 -18.69
CA SER A 608 6.09 -13.41 -17.31
C SER A 608 5.48 -12.33 -16.41
N PRO A 609 5.33 -12.59 -15.09
CA PRO A 609 4.72 -11.64 -14.16
C PRO A 609 5.38 -10.24 -14.16
N ASP A 610 6.71 -10.17 -14.28
CA ASP A 610 7.46 -8.91 -14.32
C ASP A 610 7.06 -8.04 -15.54
N ARG A 611 6.78 -8.66 -16.69
CA ARG A 611 6.32 -7.95 -17.90
C ARG A 611 4.83 -7.68 -17.89
N ALA A 612 4.02 -8.55 -17.28
CA ALA A 612 2.58 -8.35 -17.16
C ALA A 612 2.22 -7.17 -16.24
N LEU A 613 3.02 -6.91 -15.18
CA LEU A 613 2.80 -5.79 -14.26
C LEU A 613 2.84 -4.43 -14.96
N GLU A 614 3.69 -4.27 -15.98
CA GLU A 614 3.75 -3.04 -16.79
C GLU A 614 2.41 -2.71 -17.44
N LEU A 615 1.65 -3.72 -17.88
CA LEU A 615 0.35 -3.55 -18.53
C LEU A 615 -0.77 -3.11 -17.57
N LEU A 616 -0.48 -3.01 -16.27
CA LEU A 616 -1.40 -2.47 -15.26
C LEU A 616 -1.14 -1.00 -14.94
N ASP A 617 -0.16 -0.38 -15.59
CA ASP A 617 0.11 1.05 -15.50
C ASP A 617 -1.00 1.92 -16.12
N TYR A 618 -0.99 3.23 -15.86
CA TYR A 618 -1.98 4.20 -16.39
C TYR A 618 -1.92 4.34 -17.93
N ALA A 619 -0.78 4.01 -18.55
CA ALA A 619 -0.61 4.03 -20.00
C ALA A 619 -1.50 2.99 -20.72
N TYR A 620 -1.95 1.96 -20.01
CA TYR A 620 -2.73 0.85 -20.55
C TYR A 620 -4.14 0.79 -19.91
N PRO A 621 -5.05 1.71 -20.26
CA PRO A 621 -6.39 1.80 -19.67
C PRO A 621 -7.40 0.83 -20.32
N GLU A 622 -7.06 0.20 -21.45
CA GLU A 622 -7.99 -0.64 -22.22
C GLU A 622 -8.32 -1.93 -21.44
N PRO A 623 -9.62 -2.25 -21.20
CA PRO A 623 -9.99 -3.38 -20.35
C PRO A 623 -9.50 -4.73 -20.86
N ALA A 624 -9.41 -4.93 -22.18
CA ALA A 624 -8.89 -6.18 -22.75
C ALA A 624 -7.40 -6.39 -22.39
N VAL A 625 -6.59 -5.33 -22.48
CA VAL A 625 -5.16 -5.35 -22.11
C VAL A 625 -5.00 -5.67 -20.62
N ARG A 626 -5.76 -4.99 -19.77
CA ARG A 626 -5.68 -5.20 -18.31
C ARG A 626 -6.16 -6.60 -17.92
N SER A 627 -7.21 -7.11 -18.57
CA SER A 627 -7.69 -8.49 -18.34
C SER A 627 -6.62 -9.51 -18.73
N TYR A 628 -5.96 -9.34 -19.87
CA TYR A 628 -4.84 -10.16 -20.30
C TYR A 628 -3.67 -10.13 -19.28
N ALA A 629 -3.35 -8.95 -18.73
CA ALA A 629 -2.35 -8.81 -17.69
C ALA A 629 -2.70 -9.62 -16.43
N ILE A 630 -3.96 -9.57 -15.97
CA ILE A 630 -4.43 -10.38 -14.83
C ILE A 630 -4.34 -11.88 -15.14
N GLU A 631 -4.66 -12.30 -16.36
CA GLU A 631 -4.51 -13.71 -16.77
C GLU A 631 -3.04 -14.16 -16.73
N CYS A 632 -2.08 -13.28 -17.03
CA CYS A 632 -0.65 -13.57 -16.89
C CYS A 632 -0.20 -13.62 -15.42
N LEU A 633 -0.85 -12.86 -14.54
CA LEU A 633 -0.56 -12.84 -13.10
C LEU A 633 -1.29 -13.95 -12.33
N ALA A 634 -2.33 -14.57 -12.90
CA ALA A 634 -3.08 -15.65 -12.25
C ALA A 634 -2.18 -16.75 -11.61
N PRO A 635 -1.12 -17.26 -12.27
CA PRO A 635 -0.24 -18.30 -11.71
C PRO A 635 0.87 -17.78 -10.77
N ILE A 636 0.93 -16.48 -10.46
CA ILE A 636 1.98 -15.93 -9.59
C ILE A 636 1.91 -16.57 -8.19
N SER A 637 3.07 -16.86 -7.59
CA SER A 637 3.15 -17.36 -6.21
C SER A 637 2.61 -16.34 -5.20
N ASP A 638 2.14 -16.80 -4.04
CA ASP A 638 1.63 -15.89 -3.00
C ASP A 638 2.73 -14.98 -2.42
N ASP A 639 3.96 -15.47 -2.30
CA ASP A 639 5.10 -14.67 -1.82
C ASP A 639 5.52 -13.60 -2.85
N ASP A 640 5.51 -13.92 -4.14
CA ASP A 640 5.75 -12.94 -5.20
C ASP A 640 4.59 -11.94 -5.32
N LEU A 641 3.34 -12.38 -5.16
CA LEU A 641 2.19 -11.47 -5.12
C LEU A 641 2.31 -10.47 -3.97
N LEU A 642 2.68 -10.93 -2.77
CA LEU A 642 2.94 -10.07 -1.62
C LEU A 642 4.06 -9.05 -1.91
N LEU A 643 5.07 -9.43 -2.68
CA LEU A 643 6.16 -8.54 -3.07
C LEU A 643 5.70 -7.39 -3.97
N TYR A 644 4.65 -7.57 -4.77
CA TYR A 644 4.10 -6.55 -5.68
C TYR A 644 2.74 -5.98 -5.25
N LEU A 645 2.21 -6.42 -4.10
CA LEU A 645 0.86 -6.10 -3.65
C LEU A 645 0.63 -4.60 -3.49
N LEU A 646 1.66 -3.85 -3.05
CA LEU A 646 1.56 -2.40 -2.92
C LEU A 646 1.24 -1.76 -4.28
N GLN A 647 2.02 -2.06 -5.32
CA GLN A 647 1.81 -1.54 -6.68
C GLN A 647 0.46 -1.97 -7.25
N LEU A 648 0.06 -3.22 -7.03
CA LEU A 648 -1.24 -3.73 -7.50
C LEU A 648 -2.41 -3.01 -6.84
N VAL A 649 -2.32 -2.69 -5.54
CA VAL A 649 -3.32 -1.85 -4.85
C VAL A 649 -3.31 -0.43 -5.42
N GLN A 650 -2.15 0.13 -5.75
CA GLN A 650 -2.09 1.46 -6.39
C GLN A 650 -2.64 1.47 -7.81
N ALA A 651 -2.46 0.39 -8.58
CA ALA A 651 -3.01 0.26 -9.92
C ALA A 651 -4.55 0.30 -9.94
N LEU A 652 -5.20 -0.04 -8.83
CA LEU A 652 -6.64 0.15 -8.66
C LEU A 652 -7.06 1.61 -8.80
N LYS A 653 -6.18 2.60 -8.65
CA LYS A 653 -6.52 4.03 -8.86
C LYS A 653 -6.68 4.39 -10.33
N HIS A 654 -6.09 3.59 -11.23
CA HIS A 654 -6.13 3.82 -12.67
C HIS A 654 -7.34 3.17 -13.36
N GLU A 655 -8.07 2.31 -12.65
CA GLU A 655 -9.27 1.64 -13.18
C GLU A 655 -10.45 2.62 -13.33
N ASN A 656 -11.16 2.56 -14.44
CA ASN A 656 -12.26 3.50 -14.69
C ASN A 656 -13.50 3.26 -13.83
N TYR A 657 -13.73 2.01 -13.42
CA TYR A 657 -14.94 1.57 -12.73
C TYR A 657 -14.59 0.88 -11.41
N LEU A 658 -15.58 0.78 -10.52
CA LEU A 658 -15.42 0.08 -9.23
C LEU A 658 -15.14 -1.41 -9.43
N TYR A 659 -15.86 -2.06 -10.35
CA TYR A 659 -15.65 -3.46 -10.68
C TYR A 659 -14.69 -3.60 -11.86
N CYS A 660 -13.61 -4.38 -11.67
CA CYS A 660 -12.67 -4.79 -12.70
C CYS A 660 -12.00 -6.12 -12.34
N HIS A 661 -11.33 -6.77 -13.30
CA HIS A 661 -10.64 -8.04 -13.08
C HIS A 661 -9.51 -7.95 -12.05
N LEU A 662 -8.86 -6.79 -11.92
CA LEU A 662 -7.82 -6.57 -10.90
C LEU A 662 -8.42 -6.60 -9.48
N VAL A 663 -9.56 -5.96 -9.24
CA VAL A 663 -10.25 -6.03 -7.94
C VAL A 663 -10.65 -7.46 -7.62
N GLU A 664 -11.25 -8.16 -8.58
CA GLU A 664 -11.68 -9.54 -8.40
C GLU A 664 -10.52 -10.47 -8.09
N PHE A 665 -9.42 -10.36 -8.85
CA PHE A 665 -8.18 -11.11 -8.61
C PHE A 665 -7.62 -10.87 -7.21
N LEU A 666 -7.42 -9.60 -6.83
CA LEU A 666 -6.84 -9.25 -5.53
C LEU A 666 -7.75 -9.68 -4.36
N LEU A 667 -9.05 -9.46 -4.47
CA LEU A 667 -10.01 -9.87 -3.45
C LEU A 667 -10.04 -11.40 -3.32
N ASN A 668 -10.07 -12.14 -4.41
CA ASN A 668 -10.07 -13.60 -4.39
C ASN A 668 -8.78 -14.15 -3.73
N ARG A 669 -7.60 -13.62 -4.08
CA ARG A 669 -6.32 -13.97 -3.45
C ARG A 669 -6.30 -13.62 -1.96
N ALA A 670 -6.79 -12.44 -1.58
CA ALA A 670 -6.90 -11.99 -0.19
C ALA A 670 -7.85 -12.86 0.66
N LEU A 671 -8.96 -13.33 0.09
CA LEU A 671 -9.93 -14.18 0.79
C LEU A 671 -9.46 -15.64 0.94
N ARG A 672 -8.49 -16.08 0.14
CA ARG A 672 -7.93 -17.45 0.14
C ARG A 672 -6.58 -17.59 0.84
N ASN A 673 -5.96 -16.48 1.23
CA ASN A 673 -4.70 -16.48 1.96
C ASN A 673 -4.74 -15.32 2.97
N MET A 674 -4.81 -15.64 4.27
CA MET A 674 -5.01 -14.63 5.32
C MET A 674 -3.83 -13.65 5.41
N ARG A 675 -2.61 -14.06 5.04
CA ARG A 675 -1.44 -13.18 5.00
C ARG A 675 -1.53 -12.17 3.86
N ILE A 676 -1.97 -12.58 2.67
CA ILE A 676 -2.29 -11.63 1.58
C ILE A 676 -3.41 -10.70 2.02
N GLY A 677 -4.48 -11.24 2.60
CA GLY A 677 -5.60 -10.44 3.10
C GLY A 677 -5.19 -9.41 4.15
N HIS A 678 -4.22 -9.74 5.02
CA HIS A 678 -3.69 -8.84 6.04
C HIS A 678 -3.03 -7.60 5.43
N PHE A 679 -2.09 -7.79 4.51
CA PHE A 679 -1.42 -6.68 3.84
C PHE A 679 -2.35 -5.93 2.89
N PHE A 680 -3.26 -6.63 2.20
CA PHE A 680 -4.29 -6.03 1.35
C PHE A 680 -5.18 -5.08 2.15
N PHE A 681 -5.64 -5.50 3.33
CA PHE A 681 -6.39 -4.65 4.25
C PHE A 681 -5.61 -3.40 4.63
N TRP A 682 -4.38 -3.53 5.12
CA TRP A 682 -3.60 -2.38 5.60
C TRP A 682 -3.21 -1.40 4.50
N HIS A 683 -2.87 -1.89 3.31
CA HIS A 683 -2.59 -1.02 2.16
C HIS A 683 -3.81 -0.17 1.79
N LEU A 684 -5.00 -0.77 1.66
CA LEU A 684 -6.24 -0.02 1.41
C LEU A 684 -6.60 0.91 2.57
N ARG A 685 -6.51 0.42 3.81
CA ARG A 685 -6.90 1.14 5.03
C ARG A 685 -6.06 2.38 5.29
N SER A 686 -4.76 2.34 4.97
CA SER A 686 -3.84 3.46 5.15
C SER A 686 -4.23 4.71 4.34
N GLU A 687 -4.94 4.52 3.21
CA GLU A 687 -5.34 5.59 2.30
C GLU A 687 -6.83 5.96 2.37
N MET A 688 -7.57 5.44 3.35
CA MET A 688 -9.00 5.77 3.53
C MET A 688 -9.26 7.26 3.80
N HIS A 689 -8.24 7.99 4.26
CA HIS A 689 -8.27 9.43 4.46
C HIS A 689 -8.23 10.24 3.15
N VAL A 690 -7.85 9.61 2.02
CA VAL A 690 -7.72 10.26 0.71
C VAL A 690 -9.10 10.26 0.01
N PRO A 691 -9.73 11.43 -0.20
CA PRO A 691 -11.12 11.48 -0.67
C PRO A 691 -11.34 10.80 -2.03
N SER A 692 -10.39 10.94 -2.96
CA SER A 692 -10.46 10.44 -4.34
C SER A 692 -10.52 8.91 -4.46
N VAL A 693 -10.12 8.17 -3.42
CA VAL A 693 -10.11 6.70 -3.40
C VAL A 693 -10.94 6.10 -2.26
N SER A 694 -11.32 6.91 -1.27
CA SER A 694 -12.04 6.46 -0.06
C SER A 694 -13.32 5.67 -0.34
N ILE A 695 -14.02 5.95 -1.45
CA ILE A 695 -15.22 5.20 -1.84
C ILE A 695 -14.83 3.82 -2.37
N ARG A 696 -13.91 3.76 -3.33
CA ARG A 696 -13.45 2.50 -3.93
C ARG A 696 -12.82 1.58 -2.91
N PHE A 697 -11.84 2.09 -2.16
CA PHE A 697 -11.13 1.31 -1.14
C PHE A 697 -12.07 0.90 -0.01
N GLY A 698 -12.99 1.78 0.40
CA GLY A 698 -14.00 1.46 1.40
C GLY A 698 -14.93 0.31 0.99
N LEU A 699 -15.37 0.27 -0.27
CA LEU A 699 -16.23 -0.81 -0.77
C LEU A 699 -15.47 -2.14 -0.92
N ILE A 700 -14.20 -2.10 -1.34
CA ILE A 700 -13.33 -3.29 -1.40
C ILE A 700 -13.07 -3.83 0.01
N LEU A 701 -12.78 -2.94 0.96
CA LEU A 701 -12.60 -3.32 2.37
C LEU A 701 -13.90 -3.89 2.97
N GLU A 702 -15.06 -3.33 2.63
CA GLU A 702 -16.36 -3.87 3.05
C GLU A 702 -16.51 -5.32 2.55
N ALA A 703 -16.28 -5.56 1.26
CA ALA A 703 -16.35 -6.89 0.67
C ALA A 703 -15.39 -7.87 1.34
N TYR A 704 -14.13 -7.46 1.53
CA TYR A 704 -13.12 -8.27 2.20
C TYR A 704 -13.52 -8.62 3.64
N CYS A 705 -13.96 -7.64 4.44
CA CYS A 705 -14.36 -7.90 5.82
C CYS A 705 -15.56 -8.86 5.90
N ARG A 706 -16.56 -8.69 5.02
CA ARG A 706 -17.70 -9.63 4.93
C ARG A 706 -17.27 -11.04 4.52
N GLY A 707 -16.30 -11.15 3.61
CA GLY A 707 -15.75 -12.42 3.16
C GLY A 707 -14.77 -13.06 4.15
N SER A 708 -14.25 -12.32 5.13
CA SER A 708 -13.21 -12.80 6.07
C SER A 708 -13.50 -12.39 7.52
N VAL A 709 -14.69 -12.75 8.01
CA VAL A 709 -15.16 -12.44 9.37
C VAL A 709 -14.19 -12.93 10.45
N GLU A 710 -13.58 -14.11 10.27
CA GLU A 710 -12.59 -14.64 11.24
C GLU A 710 -11.38 -13.72 11.37
N HIS A 711 -10.91 -13.17 10.25
CA HIS A 711 -9.78 -12.26 10.24
C HIS A 711 -10.14 -10.88 10.80
N MET A 712 -11.42 -10.45 10.73
CA MET A 712 -11.85 -9.17 11.32
C MET A 712 -11.55 -9.09 12.82
N LYS A 713 -11.66 -10.20 13.57
CA LYS A 713 -11.34 -10.23 14.99
C LYS A 713 -9.88 -9.84 15.27
N ILE A 714 -8.97 -10.39 14.47
CA ILE A 714 -7.53 -10.10 14.55
C ILE A 714 -7.28 -8.63 14.20
N LEU A 715 -7.89 -8.13 13.12
CA LEU A 715 -7.75 -6.75 12.68
C LEU A 715 -8.30 -5.75 13.71
N LEU A 716 -9.41 -6.08 14.38
CA LEU A 716 -9.99 -5.25 15.45
C LEU A 716 -9.03 -5.15 16.64
N ARG A 717 -8.45 -6.28 17.07
CA ARG A 717 -7.42 -6.29 18.14
C ARG A 717 -6.20 -5.46 17.77
N GLN A 718 -5.75 -5.53 16.52
CA GLN A 718 -4.65 -4.70 16.02
C GLN A 718 -5.02 -3.22 16.02
N LEU A 719 -6.23 -2.87 15.58
CA LEU A 719 -6.72 -1.50 15.57
C LEU A 719 -6.82 -0.92 17.00
N ASP A 720 -7.30 -1.70 17.96
CA ASP A 720 -7.33 -1.31 19.37
C ASP A 720 -5.92 -1.02 19.90
N ALA A 721 -4.93 -1.88 19.60
CA ALA A 721 -3.56 -1.66 19.99
C ALA A 721 -2.94 -0.40 19.36
N LEU A 722 -3.19 -0.17 18.06
CA LEU A 722 -2.75 1.03 17.34
C LEU A 722 -3.36 2.32 17.93
N ASN A 723 -4.65 2.30 18.25
CA ASN A 723 -5.31 3.41 18.92
C ASN A 723 -4.64 3.72 20.26
N LYS A 724 -4.26 2.70 21.04
CA LYS A 724 -3.50 2.89 22.28
C LYS A 724 -2.09 3.42 22.06
N PHE A 725 -1.39 3.03 20.98
CA PHE A 725 -0.10 3.64 20.64
C PHE A 725 -0.23 5.14 20.39
N LYS A 726 -1.30 5.55 19.70
CA LYS A 726 -1.61 6.95 19.47
C LYS A 726 -1.92 7.71 20.75
N GLU A 727 -2.73 7.14 21.65
CA GLU A 727 -3.01 7.73 22.97
C GLU A 727 -1.73 7.88 23.81
N VAL A 728 -0.89 6.84 23.88
CA VAL A 728 0.43 6.91 24.54
C VAL A 728 1.30 8.02 23.95
N ARG A 729 1.29 8.18 22.63
CA ARG A 729 2.07 9.22 21.95
C ARG A 729 1.63 10.63 22.34
N VAL A 730 0.32 10.84 22.53
CA VAL A 730 -0.23 12.11 23.03
C VAL A 730 0.29 12.38 24.44
N VAL A 731 0.23 11.41 25.34
CA VAL A 731 0.76 11.52 26.73
C VAL A 731 2.24 11.93 26.73
N VAL A 732 3.06 11.31 25.87
CA VAL A 732 4.48 11.67 25.73
C VAL A 732 4.66 13.11 25.26
N ASN A 733 3.87 13.57 24.28
CA ASN A 733 3.98 14.92 23.74
C ASN A 733 3.59 16.00 24.75
N GLU A 734 2.54 15.77 25.53
CA GLU A 734 2.08 16.70 26.58
C GLU A 734 3.12 16.88 27.71
N ASN A 735 3.92 15.85 27.97
CA ASN A 735 4.91 15.83 29.06
C ASN A 735 6.36 16.01 28.58
N ARG A 736 6.59 16.23 27.27
CA ARG A 736 7.91 16.16 26.64
C ARG A 736 8.94 17.16 27.16
N SER A 737 8.51 18.24 27.80
CA SER A 737 9.40 19.27 28.37
C SER A 737 10.38 18.70 29.39
N VAL A 738 9.99 17.65 30.11
CA VAL A 738 10.84 16.94 31.07
C VAL A 738 10.85 15.46 30.73
N ARG A 739 11.95 14.96 30.16
CA ARG A 739 12.07 13.58 29.64
C ARG A 739 11.65 12.52 30.67
N ASP A 740 12.20 12.59 31.89
CA ASP A 740 11.92 11.59 32.93
C ASP A 740 10.44 11.59 33.36
N ARG A 741 9.80 12.76 33.35
CA ARG A 741 8.35 12.88 33.58
C ARG A 741 7.58 12.24 32.43
N ALA A 742 7.94 12.52 31.18
CA ALA A 742 7.29 11.91 30.02
C ALA A 742 7.42 10.38 30.01
N GLU A 743 8.60 9.84 30.32
CA GLU A 743 8.81 8.39 30.41
C GLU A 743 8.00 7.77 31.56
N ARG A 744 7.92 8.44 32.72
CA ARG A 744 7.09 7.98 33.84
C ARG A 744 5.61 7.95 33.50
N MET A 745 5.06 9.06 32.97
CA MET A 745 3.66 9.15 32.57
C MET A 745 3.31 8.15 31.46
N MET A 746 4.22 7.93 30.51
CA MET A 746 4.08 6.91 29.47
C MET A 746 3.93 5.51 30.08
N LYS A 747 4.80 5.15 31.03
CA LYS A 747 4.78 3.83 31.70
C LYS A 747 3.54 3.66 32.59
N GLU A 748 3.15 4.69 33.32
CA GLU A 748 1.93 4.69 34.13
C GLU A 748 0.70 4.47 33.26
N TYR A 749 0.59 5.18 32.12
CA TYR A 749 -0.53 5.04 31.19
C TYR A 749 -0.59 3.64 30.55
N MET A 750 0.55 3.08 30.13
CA MET A 750 0.60 1.72 29.58
C MET A 750 0.19 0.64 30.59
N ASN A 751 0.45 0.86 31.87
CA ASN A 751 0.12 -0.08 32.93
C ASN A 751 -1.31 0.02 33.45
N GLN A 752 -2.11 0.97 32.96
CA GLN A 752 -3.54 1.01 33.27
C GLN A 752 -4.22 -0.27 32.76
N PRO A 753 -5.15 -0.89 33.52
CA PRO A 753 -5.70 -2.20 33.18
C PRO A 753 -6.29 -2.30 31.77
N HIS A 754 -7.08 -1.29 31.36
CA HIS A 754 -7.70 -1.23 30.03
C HIS A 754 -6.66 -1.11 28.91
N THR A 755 -5.64 -0.25 29.09
CA THR A 755 -4.56 -0.09 28.12
C THR A 755 -3.73 -1.36 28.01
N ARG A 756 -3.36 -1.97 29.13
CA ARG A 756 -2.60 -3.21 29.16
C ARG A 756 -3.33 -4.36 28.48
N SER A 757 -4.64 -4.48 28.68
CA SER A 757 -5.50 -5.48 28.02
C SER A 757 -5.53 -5.30 26.48
N ALA A 758 -5.64 -4.06 26.01
CA ALA A 758 -5.61 -3.74 24.59
C ALA A 758 -4.21 -3.95 23.96
N LEU A 759 -3.14 -3.76 24.73
CA LEU A 759 -1.73 -3.94 24.32
C LEU A 759 -1.20 -5.37 24.53
N SER A 760 -2.09 -6.35 24.76
CA SER A 760 -1.73 -7.75 24.98
C SER A 760 -2.44 -8.68 23.99
N HIS A 761 -1.95 -9.88 23.76
CA HIS A 761 -2.62 -10.94 22.98
C HIS A 761 -3.19 -10.48 21.62
N PHE A 762 -2.32 -10.02 20.72
CA PHE A 762 -2.70 -9.66 19.35
C PHE A 762 -1.60 -10.09 18.35
N LEU A 763 -1.93 -10.21 17.06
CA LEU A 763 -0.92 -10.49 16.03
C LEU A 763 -0.22 -9.21 15.63
N ASN A 764 1.10 -9.27 15.45
CA ASN A 764 1.91 -8.13 15.06
C ASN A 764 1.46 -7.58 13.68
N PRO A 765 1.06 -6.29 13.58
CA PRO A 765 0.59 -5.70 12.34
C PRO A 765 1.60 -5.73 11.19
N ILE A 766 2.91 -5.64 11.46
CA ILE A 766 3.91 -5.62 10.37
C ILE A 766 4.35 -7.02 9.91
N ASP A 767 4.06 -8.05 10.71
CA ASP A 767 4.33 -9.44 10.39
C ASP A 767 3.40 -10.33 11.22
N PRO A 768 2.23 -10.73 10.66
CA PRO A 768 1.20 -11.46 11.40
C PRO A 768 1.65 -12.87 11.82
N MET A 769 2.82 -13.33 11.41
CA MET A 769 3.42 -14.57 11.89
C MET A 769 3.90 -14.47 13.35
N TYR A 770 4.03 -13.26 13.90
CA TYR A 770 4.38 -13.09 15.31
C TYR A 770 3.16 -12.76 16.15
N ARG A 771 2.92 -13.60 17.16
CA ARG A 771 1.93 -13.33 18.21
C ARG A 771 2.60 -12.52 19.33
N ILE A 772 1.96 -11.42 19.72
CA ILE A 772 2.35 -10.61 20.87
C ILE A 772 1.59 -11.12 22.09
N SER A 773 2.27 -11.37 23.21
CA SER A 773 1.65 -11.73 24.49
C SER A 773 1.41 -10.52 25.38
N ASN A 774 2.43 -10.01 26.06
CA ASN A 774 2.30 -8.87 26.99
C ASN A 774 3.26 -7.74 26.62
N ILE A 775 2.85 -6.49 26.86
CA ILE A 775 3.75 -5.35 26.79
C ILE A 775 4.75 -5.35 27.96
N ASN A 776 6.02 -5.12 27.65
CA ASN A 776 7.07 -4.91 28.63
C ASN A 776 7.30 -3.39 28.81
N SER A 777 6.51 -2.76 29.67
CA SER A 777 6.51 -1.31 29.85
C SER A 777 7.86 -0.76 30.32
N ASP A 778 8.66 -1.56 31.03
CA ASP A 778 9.90 -1.10 31.63
C ASP A 778 10.98 -0.83 30.59
N GLU A 779 11.02 -1.65 29.53
CA GLU A 779 11.92 -1.49 28.38
C GLU A 779 11.38 -0.52 27.30
N CYS A 780 10.10 -0.12 27.40
CA CYS A 780 9.50 0.85 26.50
C CYS A 780 10.07 2.27 26.74
N LYS A 781 10.28 3.02 25.66
CA LYS A 781 10.81 4.39 25.69
C LYS A 781 10.39 5.19 24.46
N PHE A 782 10.71 6.48 24.40
CA PHE A 782 10.59 7.27 23.18
C PHE A 782 11.95 7.78 22.70
N LYS A 783 12.08 8.05 21.39
CA LYS A 783 13.33 8.57 20.80
C LYS A 783 13.36 10.10 20.81
N ASP A 784 14.56 10.68 20.84
CA ASP A 784 14.76 12.14 20.92
C ASP A 784 14.43 12.92 19.64
N SER A 785 14.18 12.22 18.53
CA SER A 785 13.87 12.85 17.23
C SER A 785 12.63 13.76 17.30
N LYS A 786 12.47 14.67 16.33
CA LYS A 786 11.37 15.65 16.28
C LYS A 786 9.99 15.02 16.49
N MET A 787 9.72 13.87 15.88
CA MET A 787 8.43 13.16 16.00
C MET A 787 8.33 12.20 17.18
N ALA A 788 9.32 12.17 18.08
CA ALA A 788 9.42 11.35 19.29
C ALA A 788 8.72 9.97 19.20
N PRO A 789 9.15 9.12 18.23
CA PRO A 789 8.55 7.82 18.01
C PRO A 789 8.70 6.91 19.24
N LEU A 790 7.72 6.04 19.43
CA LEU A 790 7.66 5.12 20.56
C LEU A 790 8.42 3.85 20.22
N TRP A 791 9.37 3.50 21.07
CA TRP A 791 10.03 2.21 21.11
C TRP A 791 9.24 1.29 22.05
N LEU A 792 8.56 0.31 21.47
CA LEU A 792 7.66 -0.59 22.16
C LEU A 792 8.29 -1.99 22.21
N VAL A 793 8.21 -2.62 23.37
CA VAL A 793 8.79 -3.94 23.61
C VAL A 793 7.69 -4.86 24.11
N PHE A 794 7.57 -6.02 23.47
CA PHE A 794 6.57 -7.02 23.79
C PHE A 794 7.23 -8.38 24.00
N GLU A 795 6.64 -9.18 24.88
CA GLU A 795 6.97 -10.59 24.98
C GLU A 795 6.35 -11.36 23.80
N ASN A 796 7.03 -12.41 23.35
CA ASN A 796 6.50 -13.28 22.29
C ASN A 796 5.37 -14.16 22.87
N GLY A 797 4.36 -14.46 22.05
CA GLY A 797 3.30 -15.41 22.40
C GLY A 797 3.76 -16.86 22.44
N ASP A 798 4.83 -17.20 21.72
CA ASP A 798 5.47 -18.51 21.73
C ASP A 798 6.65 -18.51 22.72
N SER A 799 6.72 -19.53 23.58
CA SER A 799 7.77 -19.72 24.59
C SER A 799 9.17 -19.86 24.00
N HIS A 800 9.29 -20.29 22.74
CA HIS A 800 10.57 -20.40 22.02
C HIS A 800 10.95 -19.09 21.31
N GLY A 801 10.08 -18.08 21.35
CA GLY A 801 10.25 -16.81 20.67
C GLY A 801 11.05 -15.78 21.46
N LYS A 802 11.79 -14.94 20.73
CA LYS A 802 12.46 -13.75 21.29
C LYS A 802 11.46 -12.60 21.41
N LYS A 803 11.72 -11.67 22.34
CA LYS A 803 10.98 -10.41 22.48
C LYS A 803 10.83 -9.68 21.15
N ILE A 804 9.67 -9.05 20.96
CA ILE A 804 9.29 -8.33 19.75
C ILE A 804 9.47 -6.83 20.00
N TYR A 805 10.16 -6.15 19.08
CA TYR A 805 10.48 -4.74 19.18
C TYR A 805 9.89 -3.97 18.01
N LEU A 806 9.02 -2.99 18.32
CA LEU A 806 8.33 -2.16 17.34
C LEU A 806 8.69 -0.69 17.56
N LEU A 807 8.87 0.04 16.47
CA LEU A 807 9.00 1.48 16.47
C LEU A 807 7.74 2.11 15.87
N TYR A 808 6.87 2.65 16.72
CA TYR A 808 5.67 3.36 16.29
C TYR A 808 5.99 4.83 15.99
N LYS A 809 5.63 5.27 14.78
CA LYS A 809 5.85 6.63 14.28
C LYS A 809 4.50 7.28 13.96
N TYR A 810 4.36 8.53 14.40
CA TYR A 810 3.22 9.39 14.10
C TYR A 810 3.73 10.78 13.70
N GLY A 811 3.28 11.28 12.56
CA GLY A 811 3.63 12.60 12.00
C GLY A 811 4.47 12.56 10.72
N ASP A 812 5.02 11.41 10.34
CA ASP A 812 5.77 11.19 9.10
C ASP A 812 4.98 10.26 8.17
N ASP A 813 5.03 10.52 6.85
CA ASP A 813 4.43 9.62 5.85
C ASP A 813 5.38 8.46 5.55
N LEU A 814 5.04 7.27 6.05
CA LEU A 814 5.87 6.07 5.90
C LEU A 814 5.71 5.36 4.55
N ARG A 815 4.78 5.80 3.69
CA ARG A 815 4.56 5.15 2.38
C ARG A 815 5.82 5.20 1.50
N GLN A 816 6.62 6.26 1.63
CA GLN A 816 7.89 6.38 0.91
C GLN A 816 8.95 5.39 1.41
N ASP A 817 9.10 5.24 2.73
CA ASP A 817 9.97 4.22 3.32
C ASP A 817 9.51 2.81 2.92
N MET A 818 8.20 2.55 2.93
CA MET A 818 7.63 1.27 2.48
C MET A 818 7.99 0.96 1.03
N LEU A 819 7.77 1.90 0.11
CA LEU A 819 8.13 1.74 -1.30
C LEU A 819 9.62 1.45 -1.44
N THR A 820 10.48 2.23 -0.79
CA THR A 820 11.94 2.06 -0.89
C THR A 820 12.39 0.69 -0.37
N LEU A 821 11.88 0.26 0.79
CA LEU A 821 12.19 -1.05 1.37
C LEU A 821 11.67 -2.19 0.51
N GLN A 822 10.50 -2.04 -0.10
CA GLN A 822 9.96 -3.00 -1.06
C GLN A 822 10.82 -3.08 -2.32
N MET A 823 11.26 -1.96 -2.88
CA MET A 823 12.18 -1.96 -4.02
C MET A 823 13.51 -2.63 -3.67
N ILE A 824 14.05 -2.41 -2.47
CA ILE A 824 15.24 -3.13 -1.99
C ILE A 824 14.99 -4.65 -1.89
N LYS A 825 13.80 -5.09 -1.44
CA LYS A 825 13.42 -6.53 -1.44
C LYS A 825 13.37 -7.10 -2.86
N ILE A 826 12.85 -6.33 -3.82
CA ILE A 826 12.80 -6.72 -5.23
C ILE A 826 14.22 -6.83 -5.80
N MET A 827 15.09 -5.85 -5.55
CA MET A 827 16.49 -5.89 -5.95
C MET A 827 17.22 -7.11 -5.35
N ASP A 828 17.02 -7.40 -4.05
CA ASP A 828 17.59 -8.57 -3.38
C ASP A 828 17.12 -9.89 -4.01
N LYS A 829 15.82 -9.99 -4.34
CA LYS A 829 15.28 -11.13 -5.08
C LYS A 829 15.94 -11.27 -6.45
N LEU A 830 16.02 -10.20 -7.23
CA LEU A 830 16.64 -10.22 -8.57
C LEU A 830 18.11 -10.67 -8.50
N TRP A 831 18.88 -10.18 -7.54
CA TRP A 831 20.26 -10.62 -7.35
C TRP A 831 20.35 -12.09 -6.97
N LYS A 832 19.52 -12.56 -6.03
CA LYS A 832 19.48 -13.96 -5.60
C LYS A 832 19.05 -14.91 -6.72
N ASP A 833 18.09 -14.52 -7.55
CA ASP A 833 17.65 -15.30 -8.72
C ASP A 833 18.80 -15.47 -9.74
N HIS A 834 19.78 -14.55 -9.74
CA HIS A 834 21.01 -14.63 -10.55
C HIS A 834 22.22 -15.20 -9.77
N GLY A 835 21.99 -15.80 -8.60
CA GLY A 835 23.05 -16.44 -7.80
C GLY A 835 23.89 -15.50 -6.95
N LEU A 836 23.52 -14.21 -6.84
CA LEU A 836 24.26 -13.18 -6.11
C LEU A 836 23.55 -12.81 -4.80
N ASP A 837 23.97 -13.42 -3.68
CA ASP A 837 23.42 -13.12 -2.35
C ASP A 837 24.19 -11.98 -1.66
N LEU A 838 23.71 -10.75 -1.86
CA LEU A 838 24.32 -9.52 -1.30
C LEU A 838 23.94 -9.22 0.14
N ARG A 839 23.29 -10.14 0.87
CA ARG A 839 23.03 -10.01 2.31
C ARG A 839 22.21 -8.76 2.67
N MET A 840 21.24 -8.41 1.84
CA MET A 840 20.36 -7.27 2.09
C MET A 840 19.50 -7.52 3.33
N ASN A 841 19.26 -6.46 4.11
CA ASN A 841 18.38 -6.51 5.28
C ASN A 841 17.27 -5.45 5.19
N PRO A 842 16.29 -5.63 4.29
CA PRO A 842 15.15 -4.74 4.19
C PRO A 842 14.15 -5.03 5.32
N TYR A 843 14.32 -4.31 6.42
CA TYR A 843 13.41 -4.36 7.57
C TYR A 843 11.96 -4.03 7.17
N SER A 844 11.00 -4.54 7.94
CA SER A 844 9.57 -4.32 7.65
C SER A 844 9.11 -2.94 8.10
N CYS A 845 8.28 -2.30 7.28
CA CYS A 845 7.65 -1.02 7.52
C CYS A 845 6.21 -1.08 7.01
N MET A 846 5.27 -0.50 7.75
CA MET A 846 3.87 -0.44 7.36
C MET A 846 3.24 0.89 7.78
N SER A 847 2.60 1.56 6.84
CA SER A 847 1.68 2.65 7.10
C SER A 847 0.31 2.06 7.44
N THR A 848 -0.27 2.52 8.54
CA THR A 848 -1.56 2.03 9.07
C THR A 848 -2.66 3.07 8.92
N ASP A 849 -2.31 4.35 8.89
CA ASP A 849 -3.22 5.49 8.68
C ASP A 849 -2.42 6.71 8.16
N ASN A 850 -3.09 7.85 7.98
CA ASN A 850 -2.48 9.11 7.54
C ASN A 850 -1.30 9.53 8.45
N ARG A 851 -0.09 9.50 7.91
CA ARG A 851 1.17 9.82 8.62
C ARG A 851 1.37 9.00 9.89
N GLU A 852 0.89 7.77 9.88
CA GLU A 852 0.93 6.84 11.00
C GLU A 852 1.43 5.47 10.53
N GLY A 853 2.29 4.84 11.32
CA GLY A 853 2.70 3.47 11.05
C GLY A 853 3.76 2.90 11.97
N ILE A 854 4.20 1.69 11.65
CA ILE A 854 5.09 0.87 12.47
C ILE A 854 6.31 0.44 11.65
N ILE A 855 7.48 0.48 12.28
CA ILE A 855 8.74 0.02 11.73
C ILE A 855 9.30 -1.11 12.60
N GLN A 856 9.81 -2.16 11.96
CA GLN A 856 10.54 -3.24 12.62
C GLN A 856 11.85 -2.71 13.20
N VAL A 857 12.14 -3.05 14.45
CA VAL A 857 13.45 -2.79 15.05
C VAL A 857 14.41 -3.93 14.69
N VAL A 858 15.54 -3.58 14.08
CA VAL A 858 16.66 -4.51 13.87
C VAL A 858 17.54 -4.53 15.11
N LEU A 859 17.55 -5.67 15.80
CA LEU A 859 18.35 -5.88 17.02
C LEU A 859 19.82 -6.12 16.70
N ASN A 860 20.68 -5.97 17.72
CA ASN A 860 22.13 -6.13 17.60
C ASN A 860 22.78 -5.23 16.54
N ALA A 861 22.12 -4.13 16.20
CA ALA A 861 22.60 -3.13 15.26
C ALA A 861 22.90 -1.82 15.98
N GLU A 862 23.95 -1.13 15.56
CA GLU A 862 24.26 0.23 15.99
C GLU A 862 24.51 1.14 14.80
N THR A 863 24.12 2.42 14.92
CA THR A 863 24.47 3.43 13.92
C THR A 863 25.98 3.64 13.93
N ILE A 864 26.56 3.95 12.77
CA ILE A 864 27.99 4.27 12.66
C ILE A 864 28.37 5.41 13.61
N ALA A 865 27.53 6.43 13.73
CA ALA A 865 27.73 7.56 14.63
C ALA A 865 27.86 7.11 16.10
N ASN A 866 27.08 6.11 16.53
CA ASN A 866 27.17 5.57 17.89
C ASN A 866 28.45 4.73 18.08
N ILE A 867 28.83 3.92 17.09
CA ILE A 867 30.05 3.11 17.12
C ILE A 867 31.28 4.02 17.24
N GLN A 868 31.38 5.04 16.39
CA GLN A 868 32.47 6.01 16.40
C GLN A 868 32.55 6.77 17.73
N ARG A 869 31.39 7.15 18.31
CA ARG A 869 31.33 7.83 19.62
C ARG A 869 31.78 6.95 20.78
N LYS A 870 31.37 5.68 20.81
CA LYS A 870 31.74 4.72 21.86
C LYS A 870 33.23 4.36 21.85
N LYS A 871 33.84 4.33 20.67
CA LYS A 871 35.25 3.95 20.48
C LYS A 871 36.21 5.15 20.50
N GLY A 872 35.70 6.37 20.45
CA GLY A 872 36.49 7.59 20.54
C GLY A 872 36.75 8.03 21.98
N VAL A 873 38.01 8.01 22.43
CA VAL A 873 38.45 8.65 23.68
C VAL A 873 38.79 10.12 23.39
N PHE A 874 37.98 11.05 23.92
CA PHE A 874 38.08 12.52 23.89
C PHE A 874 38.26 13.26 22.52
N SER A 875 37.40 14.28 22.32
CA SER A 875 37.53 15.44 21.41
C SER A 875 37.34 15.25 19.89
N ALA A 876 37.04 16.38 19.24
CA ALA A 876 36.55 16.72 17.89
C ALA A 876 37.22 16.07 16.65
N THR A 877 38.02 15.00 16.80
CA THR A 877 38.77 14.33 15.72
C THR A 877 38.30 12.89 15.43
N CYS A 878 37.17 12.44 16.01
CA CYS A 878 36.68 11.05 15.95
C CYS A 878 36.47 10.48 14.54
N ALA A 879 36.01 11.27 13.58
CA ALA A 879 35.80 10.82 12.19
C ALA A 879 37.11 10.59 11.40
N PHE A 880 38.27 10.87 12.02
CA PHE A 880 39.59 10.81 11.39
C PHE A 880 40.49 9.69 11.92
N ARG A 881 40.08 8.94 12.95
CA ARG A 881 40.84 7.78 13.44
C ARG A 881 40.45 6.50 12.68
N LYS A 882 41.37 6.04 11.84
CA LYS A 882 41.30 4.79 11.06
C LYS A 882 40.86 3.61 11.94
N GLY A 883 39.83 2.88 11.50
CA GLY A 883 39.55 1.52 11.98
C GLY A 883 38.61 1.40 13.19
N SER A 884 37.87 2.44 13.58
CA SER A 884 36.86 2.34 14.66
C SER A 884 35.79 1.27 14.40
N LEU A 885 35.31 1.16 13.16
CA LEU A 885 34.36 0.13 12.73
C LEU A 885 35.00 -1.27 12.77
N LEU A 886 36.20 -1.42 12.23
CA LEU A 886 36.93 -2.70 12.24
C LEU A 886 37.25 -3.16 13.67
N ALA A 887 37.61 -2.23 14.55
CA ALA A 887 37.81 -2.52 15.98
C ALA A 887 36.51 -2.98 16.65
N TRP A 888 35.40 -2.29 16.40
CA TRP A 888 34.09 -2.70 16.91
C TRP A 888 33.67 -4.09 16.40
N LEU A 889 33.96 -4.43 15.14
CA LEU A 889 33.73 -5.77 14.61
C LEU A 889 34.62 -6.82 15.30
N LYS A 890 35.89 -6.50 15.56
CA LYS A 890 36.81 -7.37 16.32
C LYS A 890 36.33 -7.65 17.75
N ASP A 891 35.73 -6.65 18.41
CA ASP A 891 35.21 -6.82 19.77
C ASP A 891 34.03 -7.79 19.84
N HIS A 892 33.24 -7.88 18.76
CA HIS A 892 32.05 -8.74 18.69
C HIS A 892 32.32 -10.08 17.99
N ASN A 893 33.44 -10.19 17.28
CA ASN A 893 33.83 -11.37 16.51
C ASN A 893 35.25 -11.77 16.91
N THR A 894 35.35 -12.55 17.99
CA THR A 894 36.60 -12.77 18.74
C THR A 894 37.56 -13.74 18.06
N THR A 895 37.06 -14.64 17.22
CA THR A 895 37.90 -15.57 16.44
C THR A 895 38.15 -15.03 15.05
N GLU A 896 39.28 -15.40 14.46
CA GLU A 896 39.62 -15.00 13.09
C GLU A 896 38.58 -15.48 12.06
N ALA A 897 38.03 -16.68 12.24
CA ALA A 897 36.96 -17.21 11.41
C ALA A 897 35.67 -16.37 11.50
N MET A 898 35.24 -16.02 12.72
CA MET A 898 34.06 -15.16 12.92
C MET A 898 34.29 -13.75 12.35
N LEU A 899 35.49 -13.18 12.55
CA LEU A 899 35.82 -11.87 12.01
C LEU A 899 35.84 -11.87 10.49
N ASN A 900 36.42 -12.90 9.86
CA ASN A 900 36.41 -13.04 8.41
C ASN A 900 34.98 -13.18 7.86
N LYS A 901 34.12 -13.97 8.52
CA LYS A 901 32.69 -14.06 8.19
C LYS A 901 32.01 -12.68 8.31
N ALA A 902 32.25 -11.95 9.41
CA ALA A 902 31.65 -10.64 9.61
C ALA A 902 32.13 -9.59 8.60
N ILE A 903 33.41 -9.61 8.22
CA ILE A 903 33.94 -8.74 7.16
C ILE A 903 33.31 -9.12 5.81
N GLN A 904 33.11 -10.40 5.51
CA GLN A 904 32.43 -10.84 4.30
C GLN A 904 30.97 -10.37 4.26
N GLU A 905 30.23 -10.52 5.36
CA GLU A 905 28.86 -10.01 5.49
C GLU A 905 28.82 -8.49 5.31
N PHE A 906 29.78 -7.76 5.87
CA PHE A 906 29.93 -6.32 5.66
C PHE A 906 30.19 -5.99 4.18
N THR A 907 31.12 -6.68 3.52
CA THR A 907 31.48 -6.43 2.13
C THR A 907 30.32 -6.67 1.17
N LEU A 908 29.60 -7.79 1.32
CA LEU A 908 28.46 -8.14 0.47
C LEU A 908 27.29 -7.16 0.65
N SER A 909 26.88 -6.91 1.90
CA SER A 909 25.80 -5.97 2.22
C SER A 909 26.15 -4.53 1.83
N CYS A 910 27.41 -4.11 2.03
CA CYS A 910 27.87 -2.81 1.56
C CYS A 910 27.80 -2.70 0.03
N ALA A 911 28.16 -3.75 -0.72
CA ALA A 911 28.06 -3.73 -2.19
C ALA A 911 26.59 -3.59 -2.64
N GLY A 912 25.68 -4.37 -2.07
CA GLY A 912 24.25 -4.29 -2.34
C GLY A 912 23.65 -2.92 -2.03
N TYR A 913 23.91 -2.36 -0.83
CA TYR A 913 23.40 -1.03 -0.48
C TYR A 913 24.07 0.11 -1.27
N CYS A 914 25.34 -0.01 -1.67
CA CYS A 914 25.99 0.97 -2.56
C CYS A 914 25.25 1.05 -3.91
N VAL A 915 24.95 -0.10 -4.52
CA VAL A 915 24.25 -0.15 -5.81
C VAL A 915 22.78 0.24 -5.65
N ALA A 916 22.06 -0.30 -4.66
CA ALA A 916 20.66 0.05 -4.43
C ALA A 916 20.46 1.55 -4.19
N THR A 917 21.28 2.18 -3.33
CA THR A 917 21.14 3.61 -3.05
C THR A 917 21.57 4.49 -4.22
N TYR A 918 22.53 4.05 -5.03
CA TYR A 918 22.88 4.71 -6.29
C TYR A 918 21.70 4.70 -7.27
N VAL A 919 21.14 3.52 -7.56
CA VAL A 919 20.04 3.36 -8.52
C VAL A 919 18.81 4.12 -8.03
N LEU A 920 18.42 3.97 -6.76
CA LEU A 920 17.22 4.61 -6.20
C LEU A 920 17.41 6.09 -5.88
N GLY A 921 18.63 6.63 -5.99
CA GLY A 921 18.92 8.04 -5.68
C GLY A 921 18.62 8.43 -4.25
N VAL A 922 18.90 7.52 -3.30
CA VAL A 922 18.59 7.74 -1.88
C VAL A 922 19.53 8.81 -1.32
N ALA A 923 18.93 9.89 -0.81
CA ALA A 923 19.65 11.04 -0.30
C ALA A 923 19.79 11.06 1.25
N ASP A 924 20.50 12.08 1.75
CA ASP A 924 20.84 12.32 3.16
C ASP A 924 21.56 11.13 3.83
N ARG A 925 22.44 10.44 3.11
CA ARG A 925 23.15 9.26 3.64
C ARG A 925 24.34 9.67 4.50
N HIS A 926 24.20 9.48 5.82
CA HIS A 926 25.21 9.82 6.81
C HIS A 926 25.31 8.80 7.95
N SER A 927 26.32 8.94 8.81
CA SER A 927 26.64 8.01 9.91
C SER A 927 25.50 7.75 10.91
N ASP A 928 24.51 8.63 11.05
CA ASP A 928 23.32 8.38 11.88
C ASP A 928 22.27 7.46 11.21
N ASN A 929 22.26 7.35 9.87
CA ASN A 929 21.22 6.65 9.10
C ASN A 929 21.77 5.39 8.38
N ILE A 930 22.97 4.95 8.78
CA ILE A 930 23.58 3.70 8.35
C ILE A 930 23.94 2.92 9.61
N MET A 931 23.51 1.67 9.65
CA MET A 931 23.64 0.78 10.79
C MET A 931 24.47 -0.45 10.43
N ILE A 932 25.19 -0.98 11.42
CA ILE A 932 25.98 -2.20 11.30
C ILE A 932 25.54 -3.15 12.41
N MET A 933 25.25 -4.40 12.02
CA MET A 933 24.93 -5.49 12.93
C MET A 933 26.22 -6.12 13.49
N LYS A 934 26.13 -6.72 14.68
CA LYS A 934 27.29 -7.41 15.31
C LYS A 934 27.91 -8.51 14.44
N ASN A 935 27.10 -9.14 13.58
CA ASN A 935 27.55 -10.14 12.60
C ASN A 935 28.21 -9.53 11.35
N GLY A 936 28.38 -8.20 11.28
CA GLY A 936 29.01 -7.50 10.16
C GLY A 936 28.05 -6.95 9.11
N GLN A 937 26.79 -7.39 9.05
CA GLN A 937 25.84 -6.91 8.04
C GLN A 937 25.58 -5.41 8.17
N LEU A 938 25.71 -4.69 7.06
CA LEU A 938 25.43 -3.26 6.93
C LEU A 938 24.04 -3.06 6.33
N PHE A 939 23.29 -2.09 6.84
CA PHE A 939 22.02 -1.69 6.23
C PHE A 939 21.73 -0.20 6.46
N HIS A 940 20.94 0.36 5.56
CA HIS A 940 20.52 1.76 5.60
C HIS A 940 19.13 1.88 6.23
N ILE A 941 18.86 2.98 6.91
CA ILE A 941 17.55 3.31 7.51
C ILE A 941 17.11 4.71 7.08
N ASP A 942 15.82 5.04 7.27
CA ASP A 942 15.25 6.38 7.07
C ASP A 942 15.38 6.85 5.61
N PHE A 943 14.45 6.43 4.74
CA PHE A 943 14.50 6.63 3.28
C PHE A 943 13.64 7.82 2.81
N GLY A 944 13.52 8.85 3.63
CA GLY A 944 12.64 9.99 3.37
C GLY A 944 13.01 10.87 2.17
N HIS A 945 14.09 10.57 1.43
CA HIS A 945 14.49 11.26 0.21
C HIS A 945 15.04 10.27 -0.85
N ILE A 946 14.41 10.16 -2.03
CA ILE A 946 14.72 9.23 -3.14
C ILE A 946 14.69 9.93 -4.51
N LEU A 947 15.03 9.21 -5.59
CA LEU A 947 14.97 9.66 -7.00
C LEU A 947 15.73 10.97 -7.28
N GLY A 948 16.79 11.24 -6.51
CA GLY A 948 17.64 12.42 -6.75
C GLY A 948 17.07 13.74 -6.22
N HIS A 949 16.02 13.69 -5.40
CA HIS A 949 15.48 14.86 -4.65
C HIS A 949 16.42 15.29 -3.52
N PHE A 950 17.60 15.81 -3.90
CA PHE A 950 18.64 16.21 -2.97
C PHE A 950 18.31 17.53 -2.27
N LYS A 951 18.43 17.59 -0.94
CA LYS A 951 18.31 18.84 -0.19
C LYS A 951 19.34 19.87 -0.66
N GLU A 952 18.88 21.08 -0.99
CA GLU A 952 19.76 22.21 -1.29
C GLU A 952 19.94 23.11 -0.06
N LYS A 953 21.15 23.65 0.10
CA LYS A 953 21.44 24.69 1.10
C LYS A 953 22.20 25.82 0.42
N PHE A 954 21.64 27.03 0.45
CA PHE A 954 22.19 28.21 -0.23
C PHE A 954 22.41 28.01 -1.75
N GLY A 955 21.52 27.27 -2.43
CA GLY A 955 21.62 27.00 -3.88
C GLY A 955 22.69 25.97 -4.28
N ILE A 956 23.29 25.27 -3.30
CA ILE A 956 24.24 24.18 -3.54
C ILE A 956 23.62 22.87 -3.06
N LYS A 957 23.61 21.85 -3.94
CA LYS A 957 23.20 20.48 -3.58
C LYS A 957 24.06 19.96 -2.43
N ARG A 958 23.41 19.53 -1.34
CA ARG A 958 24.09 19.07 -0.11
C ARG A 958 24.85 17.77 -0.34
N GLU A 959 24.37 16.92 -1.25
CA GLU A 959 25.06 15.72 -1.70
C GLU A 959 25.77 15.95 -3.03
N ARG A 960 27.04 15.56 -3.04
CA ARG A 960 27.97 15.76 -4.16
C ARG A 960 28.53 14.46 -4.71
N GLN A 961 28.10 13.31 -4.17
CA GLN A 961 28.68 12.00 -4.47
C GLN A 961 27.60 11.05 -4.97
N PRO A 962 27.88 10.24 -5.99
CA PRO A 962 26.88 9.35 -6.59
C PRO A 962 26.41 8.25 -5.63
N PHE A 963 27.27 7.78 -4.73
CA PHE A 963 26.90 6.90 -3.62
C PHE A 963 27.88 7.03 -2.46
N VAL A 964 27.51 6.50 -1.30
CA VAL A 964 28.33 6.57 -0.08
C VAL A 964 29.35 5.45 -0.05
N LEU A 965 30.63 5.80 -0.22
CA LEU A 965 31.77 4.96 0.08
C LEU A 965 32.77 5.76 0.93
N THR A 966 32.87 5.43 2.21
CA THR A 966 33.76 6.15 3.14
C THR A 966 35.10 5.43 3.28
N HIS A 967 36.14 6.17 3.71
CA HIS A 967 37.43 5.58 4.00
C HIS A 967 37.34 4.50 5.11
N ASP A 968 36.41 4.64 6.06
CA ASP A 968 36.18 3.63 7.11
C ASP A 968 35.64 2.33 6.53
N PHE A 969 34.76 2.38 5.53
CA PHE A 969 34.24 1.18 4.85
C PHE A 969 35.32 0.45 4.08
N ILE A 970 36.13 1.22 3.32
CA ILE A 970 37.27 0.66 2.59
C ILE A 970 38.22 -0.03 3.56
N HIS A 971 38.51 0.57 4.72
CA HIS A 971 39.38 -0.02 5.72
C HIS A 971 38.85 -1.33 6.32
N VAL A 972 37.52 -1.47 6.47
CA VAL A 972 36.91 -2.76 6.89
C VAL A 972 37.06 -3.80 5.78
N ILE A 973 36.72 -3.45 4.54
CA ILE A 973 36.78 -4.35 3.37
C ILE A 973 38.20 -4.87 3.13
N THR A 974 39.21 -4.01 3.25
CA THR A 974 40.62 -4.40 3.02
C THR A 974 41.27 -5.04 4.26
N LYS A 975 40.50 -5.32 5.32
CA LYS A 975 41.02 -5.83 6.61
C LYS A 975 42.14 -4.94 7.19
N GLY A 976 42.06 -3.64 6.91
CA GLY A 976 43.03 -2.63 7.31
C GLY A 976 44.27 -2.49 6.42
N ARG A 977 44.35 -3.23 5.31
CA ARG A 977 45.48 -3.19 4.34
C ARG A 977 45.24 -2.11 3.27
N THR A 978 46.31 -1.65 2.61
CA THR A 978 46.23 -0.71 1.47
C THR A 978 46.30 -1.47 0.14
N ARG A 979 45.33 -1.25 -0.77
CA ARG A 979 45.20 -1.93 -2.08
C ARG A 979 45.24 -3.46 -1.99
N SER A 980 44.08 -4.07 -1.75
CA SER A 980 43.97 -5.51 -1.50
C SER A 980 43.03 -6.20 -2.50
N GLU A 981 43.22 -7.50 -2.71
CA GLU A 981 42.37 -8.33 -3.59
C GLU A 981 40.90 -8.28 -3.16
N GLU A 982 40.64 -8.13 -1.86
CA GLU A 982 39.29 -7.99 -1.30
C GLU A 982 38.56 -6.76 -1.85
N PHE A 983 39.28 -5.66 -2.13
CA PHE A 983 38.67 -4.46 -2.72
C PHE A 983 38.34 -4.65 -4.20
N ILE A 984 39.15 -5.41 -4.94
CA ILE A 984 38.85 -5.78 -6.33
C ILE A 984 37.59 -6.66 -6.37
N GLN A 985 37.49 -7.62 -5.45
CA GLN A 985 36.31 -8.46 -5.31
C GLN A 985 35.05 -7.64 -4.97
N PHE A 986 35.17 -6.67 -4.05
CA PHE A 986 34.09 -5.74 -3.73
C PHE A 986 33.61 -4.95 -4.96
N LYS A 987 34.54 -4.40 -5.75
CA LYS A 987 34.22 -3.72 -7.00
C LYS A 987 33.48 -4.65 -7.97
N SER A 988 33.93 -5.90 -8.11
CA SER A 988 33.27 -6.91 -8.94
C SER A 988 31.82 -7.19 -8.48
N TYR A 989 31.56 -7.29 -7.17
CA TYR A 989 30.18 -7.45 -6.67
C TYR A 989 29.29 -6.25 -7.04
N CYS A 990 29.79 -5.02 -6.90
CA CYS A 990 29.05 -3.82 -7.30
C CYS A 990 28.76 -3.79 -8.81
N GLU A 991 29.74 -4.14 -9.64
CA GLU A 991 29.60 -4.20 -11.09
C GLU A 991 28.52 -5.24 -11.50
N GLN A 992 28.60 -6.46 -10.96
CA GLN A 992 27.61 -7.51 -11.23
C GLN A 992 26.21 -7.12 -10.76
N ALA A 993 26.10 -6.56 -9.55
CA ALA A 993 24.83 -6.11 -8.99
C ALA A 993 24.17 -5.01 -9.85
N PHE A 994 24.96 -4.04 -10.32
CA PHE A 994 24.48 -2.97 -11.20
C PHE A 994 23.97 -3.53 -12.54
N LEU A 995 24.74 -4.42 -13.18
CA LEU A 995 24.35 -5.03 -14.45
C LEU A 995 23.06 -5.84 -14.34
N ILE A 996 22.88 -6.60 -13.26
CA ILE A 996 21.63 -7.33 -13.02
C ILE A 996 20.46 -6.34 -12.93
N LEU A 997 20.55 -5.30 -12.10
CA LEU A 997 19.45 -4.32 -12.00
C LEU A 997 19.16 -3.62 -13.33
N ARG A 998 20.21 -3.31 -14.10
CA ARG A 998 20.08 -2.69 -15.41
C ARG A 998 19.28 -3.54 -16.40
N ARG A 999 19.49 -4.85 -16.43
CA ARG A 999 18.70 -5.78 -17.28
C ARG A 999 17.22 -5.81 -16.91
N TYR A 1000 16.88 -5.48 -15.67
CA TYR A 1000 15.51 -5.34 -15.17
C TYR A 1000 15.08 -3.87 -15.04
N GLY A 1001 15.81 -2.93 -15.65
CA GLY A 1001 15.58 -1.49 -15.48
C GLY A 1001 14.17 -1.07 -15.88
N SER A 1002 13.67 -1.59 -17.01
CA SER A 1002 12.29 -1.43 -17.48
C SER A 1002 11.26 -1.79 -16.40
N PHE A 1003 11.42 -2.97 -15.80
CA PHE A 1003 10.53 -3.47 -14.76
C PHE A 1003 10.59 -2.60 -13.49
N ILE A 1004 11.80 -2.21 -13.06
CA ILE A 1004 12.00 -1.31 -11.91
C ILE A 1004 11.29 0.03 -12.15
N ILE A 1005 11.44 0.60 -13.34
CA ILE A 1005 10.79 1.86 -13.73
C ILE A 1005 9.27 1.71 -13.72
N SER A 1006 8.71 0.63 -14.28
CA SER A 1006 7.26 0.39 -14.28
C SER A 1006 6.69 0.29 -12.85
N LEU A 1007 7.41 -0.33 -11.92
CA LEU A 1007 6.98 -0.40 -10.52
C LEU A 1007 6.91 0.98 -9.85
N PHE A 1008 7.80 1.91 -10.22
CA PHE A 1008 7.72 3.31 -9.77
C PHE A 1008 6.62 4.08 -10.52
N ALA A 1009 6.41 3.85 -11.82
CA ALA A 1009 5.35 4.49 -12.60
C ALA A 1009 3.96 4.21 -12.00
N MET A 1010 3.69 2.97 -11.61
CA MET A 1010 2.45 2.57 -10.92
C MET A 1010 2.22 3.29 -9.57
N MET A 1011 3.26 3.89 -9.00
CA MET A 1011 3.21 4.59 -7.72
C MET A 1011 3.03 6.10 -7.87
N ILE A 1012 3.06 6.68 -9.08
CA ILE A 1012 2.87 8.14 -9.30
C ILE A 1012 1.53 8.63 -8.73
N SER A 1013 0.47 7.82 -8.84
CA SER A 1013 -0.87 8.17 -8.33
C SER A 1013 -1.03 8.11 -6.81
N THR A 1014 0.02 7.75 -6.07
CA THR A 1014 0.03 7.73 -4.59
C THR A 1014 0.06 9.12 -3.96
N GLY A 1015 0.49 10.13 -4.73
CA GLY A 1015 0.73 11.48 -4.22
C GLY A 1015 1.91 11.55 -3.26
N LEU A 1016 2.91 10.66 -3.42
CA LEU A 1016 4.17 10.75 -2.69
C LEU A 1016 4.90 12.04 -3.11
N PRO A 1017 5.48 12.81 -2.16
CA PRO A 1017 6.10 14.11 -2.47
C PRO A 1017 7.21 14.07 -3.52
N GLU A 1018 7.94 12.96 -3.61
CA GLU A 1018 9.12 12.79 -4.47
C GLU A 1018 8.87 11.85 -5.64
N LEU A 1019 7.61 11.52 -5.88
CA LEU A 1019 7.15 10.72 -7.01
C LEU A 1019 5.77 11.22 -7.41
N GLN A 1020 5.75 12.32 -8.16
CA GLN A 1020 4.53 13.02 -8.57
C GLN A 1020 4.32 13.01 -10.08
N SER A 1021 5.38 12.77 -10.86
CA SER A 1021 5.34 12.81 -12.32
C SER A 1021 6.29 11.80 -12.94
N GLU A 1022 6.13 11.58 -14.25
CA GLU A 1022 7.06 10.75 -15.03
C GLU A 1022 8.49 11.32 -15.05
N LYS A 1023 8.67 12.64 -14.86
CA LYS A 1023 9.99 13.27 -14.80
C LYS A 1023 10.81 12.77 -13.61
N ASP A 1024 10.15 12.41 -12.51
CA ASP A 1024 10.82 11.84 -11.34
C ASP A 1024 11.45 10.47 -11.68
N LEU A 1025 10.91 9.76 -12.68
CA LEU A 1025 11.44 8.49 -13.16
C LEU A 1025 12.69 8.65 -14.03
N ASP A 1026 12.94 9.83 -14.60
CA ASP A 1026 14.11 10.07 -15.45
C ASP A 1026 15.42 9.84 -14.68
N TYR A 1027 15.42 10.05 -13.37
CA TYR A 1027 16.57 9.71 -12.52
C TYR A 1027 16.97 8.22 -12.66
N LEU A 1028 16.00 7.31 -12.68
CA LEU A 1028 16.26 5.87 -12.83
C LEU A 1028 16.85 5.56 -14.22
N LYS A 1029 16.34 6.22 -15.26
CA LYS A 1029 16.87 6.07 -16.63
C LYS A 1029 18.32 6.55 -16.72
N GLU A 1030 18.58 7.75 -16.18
CA GLU A 1030 19.90 8.38 -16.23
C GLU A 1030 20.95 7.61 -15.42
N THR A 1031 20.55 6.96 -14.33
CA THR A 1031 21.44 6.14 -13.49
C THR A 1031 21.68 4.76 -14.06
N LEU A 1032 20.64 4.09 -14.57
CA LEU A 1032 20.78 2.75 -15.19
C LEU A 1032 21.37 2.80 -16.60
N LYS A 1033 21.38 3.97 -17.26
CA LYS A 1033 21.92 4.16 -18.61
C LYS A 1033 21.36 3.13 -19.61
N LEU A 1034 20.04 3.06 -19.67
CA LEU A 1034 19.32 2.10 -20.51
C LEU A 1034 19.45 2.43 -22.01
N ASP A 1035 19.82 3.66 -22.33
CA ASP A 1035 20.15 4.16 -23.67
C ASP A 1035 21.49 3.66 -24.21
N LEU A 1036 22.39 3.20 -23.33
CA LEU A 1036 23.74 2.74 -23.70
C LEU A 1036 23.81 1.22 -23.92
N THR A 1037 24.93 0.73 -24.44
CA THR A 1037 25.22 -0.72 -24.41
C THR A 1037 25.56 -1.17 -22.99
N GLU A 1038 25.46 -2.48 -22.72
CA GLU A 1038 25.83 -3.02 -21.40
C GLU A 1038 27.28 -2.68 -21.02
N THR A 1039 28.19 -2.70 -21.99
CA THR A 1039 29.62 -2.34 -21.81
C THR A 1039 29.80 -0.87 -21.47
N ASP A 1040 29.18 0.03 -22.24
CA ASP A 1040 29.33 1.49 -22.03
C ASP A 1040 28.67 1.93 -20.71
N ALA A 1041 27.53 1.33 -20.36
CA ALA A 1041 26.88 1.56 -19.08
C ALA A 1041 27.75 1.12 -17.89
N LEU A 1042 28.45 -0.01 -18.03
CA LEU A 1042 29.41 -0.48 -17.02
C LEU A 1042 30.62 0.47 -16.90
N GLU A 1043 31.13 0.99 -18.01
CA GLU A 1043 32.22 1.99 -17.99
C GLU A 1043 31.78 3.28 -17.30
N HIS A 1044 30.56 3.75 -17.57
CA HIS A 1044 29.98 4.88 -16.86
C HIS A 1044 29.86 4.61 -15.35
N PHE A 1045 29.36 3.44 -14.96
CA PHE A 1045 29.27 3.03 -13.56
C PHE A 1045 30.66 2.98 -12.90
N ARG A 1046 31.67 2.43 -13.58
CA ARG A 1046 33.07 2.43 -13.13
C ARG A 1046 33.60 3.84 -12.91
N SER A 1047 33.33 4.76 -13.83
CA SER A 1047 33.70 6.17 -13.66
C SER A 1047 33.06 6.80 -12.43
N LYS A 1048 31.78 6.52 -12.16
CA LYS A 1048 31.07 7.00 -10.96
C LYS A 1048 31.60 6.36 -9.68
N PHE A 1049 31.98 5.09 -9.75
CA PHE A 1049 32.63 4.38 -8.65
C PHE A 1049 33.99 4.99 -8.31
N ASP A 1050 34.81 5.27 -9.32
CA ASP A 1050 36.13 5.87 -9.14
C ASP A 1050 36.03 7.34 -8.67
N GLU A 1051 35.00 8.07 -9.11
CA GLU A 1051 34.64 9.40 -8.58
C GLU A 1051 34.34 9.33 -7.07
N ALA A 1052 33.49 8.38 -6.65
CA ALA A 1052 33.15 8.17 -5.24
C ALA A 1052 34.39 7.77 -4.42
N LEU A 1053 35.25 6.90 -4.96
CA LEU A 1053 36.48 6.47 -4.33
C LEU A 1053 37.46 7.64 -4.12
N SER A 1054 37.66 8.48 -5.15
CA SER A 1054 38.54 9.65 -5.09
C SER A 1054 38.10 10.68 -4.04
N ASN A 1055 36.79 10.77 -3.80
CA ASN A 1055 36.20 11.71 -2.86
C ASN A 1055 35.84 11.07 -1.51
N SER A 1056 36.12 9.79 -1.29
CA SER A 1056 35.83 9.07 -0.03
C SER A 1056 36.30 9.82 1.23
N TRP A 1057 37.46 10.47 1.17
CA TRP A 1057 37.98 11.31 2.26
C TRP A 1057 37.09 12.53 2.54
N LYS A 1058 36.58 13.20 1.50
CA LYS A 1058 35.65 14.33 1.65
C LYS A 1058 34.33 13.88 2.27
N THR A 1059 33.84 12.68 1.92
CA THR A 1059 32.64 12.10 2.53
C THR A 1059 32.83 11.86 4.03
N SER A 1060 33.97 11.31 4.44
CA SER A 1060 34.33 11.15 5.87
C SER A 1060 34.38 12.50 6.61
N VAL A 1061 34.93 13.55 5.99
CA VAL A 1061 34.92 14.92 6.56
C VAL A 1061 33.49 15.46 6.70
N ASN A 1062 32.63 15.28 5.70
CA ASN A 1062 31.24 15.71 5.76
C ASN A 1062 30.48 15.02 6.89
N TRP A 1063 30.70 13.72 7.10
CA TRP A 1063 30.13 12.97 8.22
C TRP A 1063 30.63 13.49 9.58
N ALA A 1064 31.91 13.85 9.67
CA ALA A 1064 32.47 14.49 10.86
C ALA A 1064 31.74 15.79 11.21
N ILE A 1065 31.58 16.67 10.21
CA ILE A 1065 30.90 17.97 10.36
C ILE A 1065 29.43 17.76 10.75
N HIS A 1066 28.75 16.78 10.15
CA HIS A 1066 27.37 16.43 10.49
C HIS A 1066 27.24 16.02 11.96
N SER A 1067 28.14 15.14 12.43
CA SER A 1067 28.17 14.70 13.82
C SER A 1067 28.48 15.84 14.80
N MET A 1068 29.34 16.80 14.42
CA MET A 1068 29.69 17.96 15.25
C MET A 1068 28.54 18.97 15.34
N ALA A 1069 27.82 19.23 14.25
CA ALA A 1069 26.69 20.15 14.23
C ALA A 1069 25.51 19.70 15.11
N LYS A 1070 25.37 18.39 15.34
CA LYS A 1070 24.34 17.79 16.20
C LYS A 1070 24.72 17.81 17.68
N ASN A 1071 26.02 17.76 18.02
CA ASN A 1071 26.48 17.89 19.41
C ASN A 1071 26.40 19.33 19.95
N ASN A 1072 26.23 20.33 19.07
CA ASN A 1072 26.09 21.75 19.42
C ASN A 1072 24.62 22.24 19.41
N ARG A 1073 23.63 21.34 19.45
CA ARG A 1073 22.20 21.68 19.47
C ARG A 1073 21.46 21.06 20.63
#